data_AF-A0A7X7Z3D5-F1
#
_entry.id   AF-A0A7X7Z3D5-F1
#
_cell.length_a   1.000
_cell.length_b   1.000
_cell.length_c   1.000
_cell.angle_alpha   90.00
_cell.angle_beta   90.00
_cell.angle_gamma   90.00
#
_symmetry.space_group_name_H-M   'P 1'
#
loop_
_entity.id
_entity.type
_entity.pdbx_description
1 polymer ?
#
loop_
_entity_poly.entity_id
_entity_poly.type
_entity_poly.pdbx_seq_one_letter_code
_entity_poly.pdbx_strand_id
1 'polypeptide(L)'
;MRRLLGLTLVACAMLATEIVLTRVYSVVMWYHFAFLAISVSLFGMGLGALLAHWFGSRLAGREEAALSFAGAASGAAGGLLIALLLTMKLGDFEFTSASLLKLALVYTVSALPFVAGGLFISLLLQLEAKRAGVVYFFDLIGAGLGCLLTVPLLKLFGGPAAVLVAGALAALGGVTAGGADKKSRWTVGLAVAGGLLAVAIFHLTTGSTLLEPRYVKGNREPARLTVDWNSFSRVIAFARPDIGDIMIEIDGIAHTPITPFDGDTAKTQDAAAYLQRLPYIIRPGSTTLIFGSGGGEHVLTALDAGAKRVVALEYNPLVVDLVRNRFANVSGGLYNRPDVDVVIDEGRSYIRRTNEKFDVIQFTLIDTWAATAAGAFALSENNVFTVEAMHEYFDHLAPGGMISIKRWNDTQEIVLRLMALAKTVLLQQGVKYPERHFFIARDEAFANLMIKKDEFTLQEMGDLVEHCAKLNLPIVYSPYHSGDDPRFKELAERGDFAAWFAEQKQDLSPTTDNRPFLFYTLRLRNLPEVFKEAYSAKIHNLGPLVLYALGALVLGLVALFILLPAWLTRESKAKPPFRFALYFAALGLAYLLVEVAIMQKFILYLGHPTYALTVVLFTILLASGLGAGLSERIYPDRTVPRLRVIVGALALYVAVLLIVSPRLFHETLALALPLRIGLTVLFLLPLGLLMGMPFPLGIRLVGYDYPRGVTWMFAVNSAASVLGSVAAMLLAVNFGFSSAIILGLALYLVAGFLL
;
A
#
# COMPACT_ATOMS: atom_id res chain seq x y z
N MET A 1 25.63 -23.97 9.92
CA MET A 1 24.75 -23.25 10.87
C MET A 1 25.05 -21.76 10.95
N ARG A 2 26.26 -21.32 11.34
CA ARG A 2 26.64 -19.89 11.44
C ARG A 2 26.26 -19.04 10.22
N ARG A 3 26.62 -19.49 9.00
CA ARG A 3 26.26 -18.81 7.74
C ARG A 3 24.75 -18.67 7.52
N LEU A 4 23.96 -19.67 7.91
CA LEU A 4 22.49 -19.68 7.77
C LEU A 4 21.82 -18.73 8.78
N LEU A 5 22.35 -18.67 10.02
CA LEU A 5 21.91 -17.67 11.00
C LEU A 5 22.24 -16.25 10.54
N GLY A 6 23.44 -16.04 10.00
CA GLY A 6 23.81 -14.75 9.42
C GLY A 6 22.92 -14.36 8.24
N LEU A 7 22.59 -15.31 7.36
CA LEU A 7 21.60 -15.11 6.30
C LEU A 7 20.23 -14.69 6.85
N THR A 8 19.74 -15.36 7.91
CA THR A 8 18.46 -15.02 8.53
C THR A 8 18.44 -13.57 9.01
N LEU A 9 19.53 -13.12 9.63
CA LEU A 9 19.67 -11.73 10.10
C LEU A 9 19.75 -10.73 8.95
N VAL A 10 20.50 -11.03 7.89
CA VAL A 10 20.58 -10.16 6.70
C VAL A 10 19.24 -10.08 5.98
N ALA A 11 18.56 -11.21 5.76
CA ALA A 11 17.24 -11.23 5.13
C ALA A 11 16.18 -10.49 5.96
N CYS A 12 16.21 -10.67 7.29
CA CYS A 12 15.38 -9.90 8.23
C CYS A 12 15.62 -8.40 8.11
N ALA A 13 16.89 -7.98 8.12
CA ALA A 13 17.28 -6.59 7.99
C ALA A 13 16.87 -5.99 6.64
N MET A 14 17.04 -6.73 5.54
CA MET A 14 16.67 -6.27 4.21
C MET A 14 15.16 -6.03 4.11
N LEU A 15 14.35 -7.01 4.52
CA LEU A 15 12.91 -6.85 4.42
C LEU A 15 12.37 -5.79 5.39
N ALA A 16 12.92 -5.70 6.60
CA ALA A 16 12.57 -4.62 7.53
C ALA A 16 12.94 -3.25 6.94
N THR A 17 14.13 -3.12 6.34
CA THR A 17 14.56 -1.88 5.67
C THR A 17 13.63 -1.54 4.51
N GLU A 18 13.27 -2.51 3.67
CA GLU A 18 12.33 -2.31 2.56
C GLU A 18 10.99 -1.76 3.03
N ILE A 19 10.35 -2.44 4.00
CA ILE A 19 9.03 -2.03 4.51
C ILE A 19 9.12 -0.64 5.17
N VAL A 20 10.16 -0.38 5.98
CA VAL A 20 10.34 0.94 6.59
C VAL A 20 10.59 2.02 5.52
N LEU A 21 11.34 1.72 4.46
CA LEU A 21 11.56 2.66 3.37
C LEU A 21 10.28 3.01 2.61
N THR A 22 9.34 2.07 2.43
CA THR A 22 8.02 2.41 1.86
C THR A 22 7.35 3.52 2.66
N ARG A 23 7.47 3.50 3.99
CA ARG A 23 6.92 4.52 4.89
C ARG A 23 7.70 5.83 4.84
N VAL A 24 9.03 5.77 4.93
CA VAL A 24 9.89 6.97 4.88
C VAL A 24 9.73 7.70 3.55
N TYR A 25 9.66 6.98 2.42
CA TYR A 25 9.44 7.56 1.10
C TYR A 25 8.07 8.19 0.94
N SER A 26 7.02 7.54 1.46
CA SER A 26 5.67 8.10 1.45
C SER A 26 5.60 9.45 2.16
N VAL A 27 6.37 9.62 3.24
CA VAL A 27 6.49 10.88 3.99
C VAL A 27 7.37 11.89 3.25
N VAL A 28 8.64 11.56 3.00
CA VAL A 28 9.64 12.53 2.52
C VAL A 28 9.40 12.94 1.07
N MET A 29 9.00 12.00 0.22
CA MET A 29 8.71 12.22 -1.19
C MET A 29 7.19 12.19 -1.40
N TRP A 30 6.66 11.19 -2.07
CA TRP A 30 5.22 11.00 -2.28
C TRP A 30 4.91 9.51 -2.31
N TYR A 31 3.65 9.14 -2.11
CA TYR A 31 3.22 7.75 -2.03
C TYR A 31 3.64 6.88 -3.24
N HIS A 32 3.65 7.45 -4.45
CA HIS A 32 4.15 6.74 -5.65
C HIS A 32 5.59 6.23 -5.55
N PHE A 33 6.44 6.95 -4.81
CA PHE A 33 7.84 6.60 -4.62
C PHE A 33 7.96 5.44 -3.61
N ALA A 34 6.96 5.21 -2.75
CA ALA A 34 6.91 4.07 -1.84
C ALA A 34 6.86 2.73 -2.60
N PHE A 35 6.09 2.63 -3.69
CA PHE A 35 6.09 1.44 -4.56
C PHE A 35 7.46 1.20 -5.20
N LEU A 36 8.22 2.26 -5.43
CA LEU A 36 9.58 2.18 -5.93
C LEU A 36 10.56 1.63 -4.89
N ALA A 37 10.26 1.66 -3.59
CA ALA A 37 11.11 1.02 -2.57
C ALA A 37 11.20 -0.49 -2.79
N ILE A 38 10.08 -1.16 -3.07
CA ILE A 38 10.03 -2.59 -3.40
C ILE A 38 10.85 -2.85 -4.67
N SER A 39 10.64 -2.05 -5.71
CA SER A 39 11.38 -2.18 -6.97
C SER A 39 12.88 -1.96 -6.80
N VAL A 40 13.30 -0.99 -5.99
CA VAL A 40 14.71 -0.71 -5.68
C VAL A 40 15.33 -1.82 -4.85
N SER A 41 14.58 -2.40 -3.91
CA SER A 41 15.01 -3.56 -3.12
C SER A 41 15.28 -4.77 -4.02
N LEU A 42 14.30 -5.17 -4.82
CA LEU A 42 14.38 -6.29 -5.75
C LEU A 42 15.46 -6.06 -6.83
N PHE A 43 15.55 -4.84 -7.38
CA PHE A 43 16.59 -4.45 -8.34
C PHE A 43 17.98 -4.51 -7.71
N GLY A 44 18.14 -3.95 -6.51
CA GLY A 44 19.39 -4.00 -5.76
C GLY A 44 19.82 -5.44 -5.51
N MET A 45 18.90 -6.30 -5.07
CA MET A 45 19.17 -7.73 -4.90
C MET A 45 19.65 -8.40 -6.18
N GLY A 46 18.97 -8.16 -7.30
CA GLY A 46 19.37 -8.69 -8.61
C GLY A 46 20.74 -8.17 -9.05
N LEU A 47 21.04 -6.89 -8.83
CA LEU A 47 22.33 -6.30 -9.17
C LEU A 47 23.44 -6.89 -8.29
N GLY A 48 23.19 -7.09 -6.99
CA GLY A 48 24.08 -7.80 -6.08
C GLY A 48 24.38 -9.24 -6.55
N ALA A 49 23.38 -9.92 -7.08
CA ALA A 49 23.53 -11.25 -7.67
C ALA A 49 24.36 -11.25 -8.96
N LEU A 50 24.19 -10.26 -9.82
CA LEU A 50 25.03 -10.06 -11.01
C LEU A 50 26.49 -9.75 -10.63
N LEU A 51 26.72 -8.93 -9.61
CA LEU A 51 28.06 -8.68 -9.08
C LEU A 51 28.69 -9.96 -8.52
N ALA A 52 27.90 -10.79 -7.81
CA ALA A 52 28.34 -12.11 -7.36
C ALA A 52 28.75 -13.00 -8.55
N HIS A 53 27.97 -12.95 -9.64
CA HIS A 53 28.26 -13.70 -10.86
C HIS A 53 29.57 -13.24 -11.54
N TRP A 54 29.77 -11.94 -11.72
CA TRP A 54 30.96 -11.41 -12.40
C TRP A 54 32.24 -11.49 -11.56
N PHE A 55 32.14 -11.23 -10.26
CA PHE A 55 33.30 -11.24 -9.37
C PHE A 55 33.51 -12.56 -8.64
N GLY A 56 32.62 -13.55 -8.82
CA GLY A 56 32.66 -14.84 -8.12
C GLY A 56 34.00 -15.58 -8.28
N SER A 57 34.64 -15.48 -9.45
CA SER A 57 35.97 -16.07 -9.67
C SER A 57 37.07 -15.41 -8.84
N ARG A 58 36.97 -14.10 -8.57
CA ARG A 58 37.91 -13.34 -7.72
C ARG A 58 37.63 -13.52 -6.23
N LEU A 59 36.41 -13.92 -5.89
CA LEU A 59 35.96 -14.16 -4.51
C LEU A 59 36.20 -15.60 -4.05
N ALA A 60 36.60 -16.50 -4.94
CA ALA A 60 36.92 -17.89 -4.62
C ALA A 60 38.00 -17.97 -3.53
N GLY A 61 37.73 -18.72 -2.46
CA GLY A 61 38.58 -18.84 -1.27
C GLY A 61 38.53 -17.65 -0.30
N ARG A 62 37.70 -16.63 -0.56
CA ARG A 62 37.50 -15.44 0.29
C ARG A 62 36.03 -15.22 0.63
N GLU A 63 35.20 -16.24 0.51
CA GLU A 63 33.74 -16.11 0.56
C GLU A 63 33.27 -15.66 1.94
N GLU A 64 33.88 -16.12 3.02
CA GLU A 64 33.54 -15.66 4.38
C GLU A 64 33.88 -14.18 4.60
N ALA A 65 34.98 -13.71 4.03
CA ALA A 65 35.32 -12.29 4.07
C ALA A 65 34.32 -11.46 3.25
N ALA A 66 33.90 -12.00 2.09
CA ALA A 66 32.89 -11.36 1.26
C ALA A 66 31.53 -11.29 1.96
N LEU A 67 31.10 -12.36 2.65
CA LEU A 67 29.87 -12.36 3.47
C LEU A 67 29.95 -11.34 4.62
N SER A 68 31.07 -11.31 5.34
CA SER A 68 31.28 -10.33 6.42
C SER A 68 31.24 -8.90 5.92
N PHE A 69 31.92 -8.63 4.79
CA PHE A 69 31.93 -7.32 4.16
C PHE A 69 30.55 -6.93 3.64
N ALA A 70 29.85 -7.84 2.97
CA ALA A 70 28.51 -7.59 2.43
C ALA A 70 27.50 -7.23 3.52
N GLY A 71 27.49 -7.94 4.66
CA GLY A 71 26.62 -7.58 5.79
C GLY A 71 26.95 -6.21 6.39
N ALA A 72 28.24 -5.91 6.61
CA ALA A 72 28.66 -4.60 7.12
C ALA A 72 28.37 -3.46 6.13
N ALA A 73 28.60 -3.69 4.84
CA ALA A 73 28.29 -2.73 3.78
C ALA A 73 26.79 -2.48 3.67
N SER A 74 25.96 -3.51 3.83
CA SER A 74 24.50 -3.36 3.87
C SER A 74 24.07 -2.43 5.02
N GLY A 75 24.63 -2.64 6.21
CA GLY A 75 24.33 -1.78 7.38
C GLY A 75 24.80 -0.34 7.19
N ALA A 76 26.06 -0.14 6.76
CA ALA A 76 26.62 1.18 6.52
C ALA A 76 25.87 1.95 5.43
N ALA A 77 25.45 1.26 4.36
CA ALA A 77 24.62 1.85 3.31
C ALA A 77 23.25 2.31 3.83
N GLY A 78 22.64 1.59 4.77
CA GLY A 78 21.41 2.02 5.44
C GLY A 78 21.60 3.32 6.24
N GLY A 79 22.72 3.44 6.96
CA GLY A 79 23.08 4.69 7.65
C GLY A 79 23.30 5.86 6.69
N LEU A 80 24.03 5.64 5.59
CA LEU A 80 24.24 6.64 4.54
C LEU A 80 22.92 7.09 3.91
N LEU A 81 22.03 6.15 3.63
CA LEU A 81 20.70 6.42 3.09
C LEU A 81 19.90 7.34 3.99
N ILE A 82 19.85 7.05 5.29
CA ILE A 82 19.13 7.90 6.24
C ILE A 82 19.77 9.29 6.33
N ALA A 83 21.09 9.39 6.40
CA ALA A 83 21.77 10.70 6.40
C ALA A 83 21.42 11.53 5.15
N LEU A 84 21.30 10.89 3.99
CA LEU A 84 20.87 11.52 2.75
C LEU A 84 19.41 12.00 2.82
N LEU A 85 18.48 11.11 3.23
CA LEU A 85 17.04 11.41 3.29
C LEU A 85 16.69 12.52 4.30
N LEU A 86 17.44 12.63 5.40
CA LEU A 86 17.20 13.65 6.41
C LEU A 86 17.62 15.06 5.97
N THR A 87 18.54 15.17 5.00
CA THR A 87 19.18 16.43 4.61
C THR A 87 18.71 16.95 3.26
N MET A 88 18.29 16.07 2.34
CA MET A 88 17.86 16.47 1.02
C MET A 88 16.45 17.06 1.00
N LYS A 89 16.28 18.19 0.31
CA LYS A 89 14.96 18.71 -0.09
C LYS A 89 14.42 17.87 -1.25
N LEU A 90 13.54 16.93 -0.94
CA LEU A 90 12.88 16.02 -1.88
C LEU A 90 11.37 16.30 -1.88
N GLY A 91 10.72 16.24 -3.06
CA GLY A 91 9.26 16.41 -3.20
C GLY A 91 8.84 17.40 -4.28
N ASP A 92 9.65 18.45 -4.54
CA ASP A 92 9.47 19.37 -5.67
C ASP A 92 10.06 18.78 -6.95
N PHE A 93 9.33 17.86 -7.61
CA PHE A 93 9.81 17.22 -8.83
C PHE A 93 9.31 17.96 -10.08
N GLU A 94 9.98 19.07 -10.40
CA GLU A 94 9.96 19.58 -11.78
C GLU A 94 10.81 18.66 -12.68
N PHE A 95 10.47 18.55 -13.96
CA PHE A 95 11.26 17.81 -14.97
C PHE A 95 12.56 18.53 -15.36
N THR A 96 13.35 18.93 -14.36
CA THR A 96 14.67 19.53 -14.52
C THR A 96 15.77 18.49 -14.35
N SER A 97 16.93 18.71 -14.97
CA SER A 97 18.10 17.84 -14.83
C SER A 97 18.56 17.70 -13.37
N ALA A 98 18.44 18.77 -12.58
CA ALA A 98 18.78 18.76 -11.16
C ALA A 98 17.86 17.86 -10.33
N SER A 99 16.55 17.92 -10.55
CA SER A 99 15.58 17.05 -9.87
C SER A 99 15.74 15.58 -10.27
N LEU A 100 16.00 15.30 -11.55
CA LEU A 100 16.32 13.96 -12.02
C LEU A 100 17.62 13.42 -11.41
N LEU A 101 18.66 14.26 -11.28
CA LEU A 101 19.91 13.87 -10.64
C LEU A 101 19.74 13.58 -9.15
N LYS A 102 18.96 14.40 -8.42
CA LYS A 102 18.61 14.14 -7.01
C LYS A 102 17.89 12.81 -6.87
N LEU A 103 16.91 12.54 -7.73
CA LEU A 103 16.14 11.31 -7.71
C LEU A 103 17.02 10.09 -8.02
N ALA A 104 17.87 10.19 -9.05
CA ALA A 104 18.84 9.17 -9.40
C ALA A 104 19.81 8.90 -8.24
N LEU A 105 20.29 9.94 -7.55
CA LEU A 105 21.16 9.80 -6.39
C LEU A 105 20.46 9.07 -5.24
N VAL A 106 19.25 9.50 -4.88
CA VAL A 106 18.46 8.85 -3.80
C VAL A 106 18.25 7.37 -4.13
N TYR A 107 17.80 7.03 -5.33
CA TYR A 107 17.58 5.64 -5.70
C TYR A 107 18.86 4.81 -5.79
N THR A 108 19.96 5.40 -6.28
CA THR A 108 21.25 4.72 -6.30
C THR A 108 21.71 4.38 -4.89
N VAL A 109 21.69 5.34 -3.98
CA VAL A 109 22.06 5.13 -2.57
C VAL A 109 21.11 4.15 -1.89
N SER A 110 19.82 4.21 -2.22
CA SER A 110 18.81 3.32 -1.65
C SER A 110 18.91 1.89 -2.13
N ALA A 111 19.47 1.66 -3.32
CA ALA A 111 19.76 0.31 -3.81
C ALA A 111 20.94 -0.33 -3.07
N LEU A 112 21.89 0.46 -2.53
CA LEU A 112 23.14 -0.06 -1.96
C LEU A 112 22.97 -1.10 -0.83
N PRO A 113 22.06 -0.92 0.16
CA PRO A 113 21.81 -1.94 1.18
C PRO A 113 21.39 -3.26 0.55
N PHE A 114 20.52 -3.21 -0.45
CA PHE A 114 19.98 -4.38 -1.13
C PHE A 114 20.97 -4.99 -2.14
N VAL A 115 21.87 -4.20 -2.73
CA VAL A 115 23.00 -4.70 -3.53
C VAL A 115 23.94 -5.52 -2.66
N ALA A 116 24.31 -5.00 -1.49
CA ALA A 116 25.17 -5.71 -0.55
C ALA A 116 24.47 -6.96 0.01
N GLY A 117 23.19 -6.87 0.36
CA GLY A 117 22.38 -8.01 0.79
C GLY A 117 22.18 -9.07 -0.32
N GLY A 118 21.91 -8.65 -1.55
CA GLY A 118 21.79 -9.53 -2.71
C GLY A 118 23.09 -10.26 -3.03
N LEU A 119 24.23 -9.58 -2.92
CA LEU A 119 25.56 -10.19 -3.00
C LEU A 119 25.72 -11.26 -1.92
N PHE A 120 25.33 -10.96 -0.67
CA PHE A 120 25.40 -11.90 0.45
C PHE A 120 24.58 -13.18 0.18
N ILE A 121 23.31 -13.03 -0.19
CA ILE A 121 22.39 -14.16 -0.44
C ILE A 121 22.88 -15.00 -1.62
N SER A 122 23.28 -14.35 -2.71
CA SER A 122 23.73 -15.01 -3.93
C SER A 122 25.00 -15.82 -3.72
N LEU A 123 25.98 -15.28 -2.98
CA LEU A 123 27.20 -16.00 -2.63
C LEU A 123 26.88 -17.23 -1.79
N LEU A 124 25.95 -17.12 -0.85
CA LEU A 124 25.58 -18.27 -0.02
C LEU A 124 24.80 -19.33 -0.81
N LEU A 125 23.90 -18.93 -1.71
CA LEU A 125 23.22 -19.84 -2.63
C LEU A 125 24.21 -20.55 -3.57
N GLN A 126 25.26 -19.85 -4.03
CA GLN A 126 26.30 -20.47 -4.85
C GLN A 126 27.12 -21.49 -4.05
N LEU A 127 27.51 -21.15 -2.81
CA LEU A 127 28.28 -22.03 -1.92
C LEU A 127 27.52 -23.31 -1.55
N GLU A 128 26.21 -23.17 -1.32
CA GLU A 128 25.35 -24.24 -0.79
C GLU A 128 24.28 -24.64 -1.82
N ALA A 129 24.58 -24.53 -3.12
CA ALA A 129 23.61 -24.74 -4.22
C ALA A 129 22.90 -26.11 -4.17
N LYS A 130 23.62 -27.14 -3.72
CA LYS A 130 23.06 -28.50 -3.54
C LYS A 130 22.02 -28.57 -2.42
N ARG A 131 22.09 -27.64 -1.47
CA ARG A 131 21.21 -27.47 -0.31
C ARG A 131 20.38 -26.19 -0.39
N ALA A 132 20.07 -25.74 -1.60
CA ALA A 132 19.35 -24.49 -1.82
C ALA A 132 18.00 -24.43 -1.09
N GLY A 133 17.33 -25.57 -0.86
CA GLY A 133 16.09 -25.62 -0.09
C GLY A 133 16.30 -25.17 1.36
N VAL A 134 17.39 -25.58 2.00
CA VAL A 134 17.77 -25.15 3.35
C VAL A 134 18.19 -23.68 3.38
N VAL A 135 18.99 -23.24 2.41
CA VAL A 135 19.41 -21.83 2.32
C VAL A 135 18.19 -20.93 2.20
N TYR A 136 17.30 -21.25 1.26
CA TYR A 136 16.11 -20.46 0.99
C TYR A 136 15.07 -20.53 2.12
N PHE A 137 15.01 -21.64 2.89
CA PHE A 137 14.25 -21.72 4.13
C PHE A 137 14.70 -20.65 5.15
N PHE A 138 16.00 -20.53 5.41
CA PHE A 138 16.52 -19.52 6.35
C PHE A 138 16.41 -18.09 5.82
N ASP A 139 16.54 -17.89 4.51
CA ASP A 139 16.31 -16.61 3.85
C ASP A 139 14.87 -16.12 4.06
N LEU A 140 13.88 -16.94 3.69
CA LEU A 140 12.47 -16.57 3.76
C LEU A 140 11.94 -16.46 5.20
N ILE A 141 12.44 -17.29 6.14
CA ILE A 141 12.11 -17.11 7.56
C ILE A 141 12.70 -15.81 8.09
N GLY A 142 13.95 -15.50 7.72
CA GLY A 142 14.57 -14.22 8.08
C GLY A 142 13.75 -13.05 7.56
N ALA A 143 13.40 -13.05 6.28
CA ALA A 143 12.52 -12.07 5.66
C ALA A 143 11.18 -11.97 6.43
N GLY A 144 10.49 -13.08 6.70
CA GLY A 144 9.26 -13.10 7.47
C GLY A 144 9.40 -12.47 8.87
N LEU A 145 10.49 -12.76 9.59
CA LEU A 145 10.78 -12.11 10.88
C LEU A 145 10.98 -10.59 10.71
N GLY A 146 11.53 -10.15 9.59
CA GLY A 146 11.62 -8.73 9.21
C GLY A 146 10.24 -8.06 9.11
N CYS A 147 9.23 -8.73 8.54
CA CYS A 147 7.85 -8.22 8.53
C CYS A 147 7.33 -7.97 9.95
N LEU A 148 7.49 -8.97 10.83
CA LEU A 148 7.00 -8.89 12.21
C LEU A 148 7.75 -7.82 13.00
N LEU A 149 9.06 -7.71 12.79
CA LEU A 149 9.93 -6.76 13.48
C LEU A 149 9.67 -5.31 13.07
N THR A 150 9.18 -5.07 11.85
CA THR A 150 8.96 -3.71 11.34
C THR A 150 7.96 -2.92 12.18
N VAL A 151 6.87 -3.55 12.64
CA VAL A 151 5.82 -2.87 13.43
C VAL A 151 6.36 -2.31 14.76
N PRO A 152 7.02 -3.10 15.64
CA PRO A 152 7.61 -2.56 16.85
C PRO A 152 8.77 -1.60 16.55
N LEU A 153 9.55 -1.80 15.49
CA LEU A 153 10.59 -0.84 15.12
C LEU A 153 10.01 0.54 14.78
N LEU A 154 8.96 0.61 13.96
CA LEU A 154 8.31 1.88 13.62
C LEU A 154 7.68 2.55 14.84
N LYS A 155 7.03 1.77 15.72
CA LYS A 155 6.39 2.29 16.93
C LYS A 155 7.39 2.83 17.95
N LEU A 156 8.54 2.17 18.10
CA LEU A 156 9.54 2.54 19.11
C LEU A 156 10.53 3.58 18.59
N PHE A 157 11.08 3.38 17.39
CA PHE A 157 12.18 4.18 16.86
C PHE A 157 11.75 5.19 15.79
N GLY A 158 10.52 5.13 15.30
CA GLY A 158 10.10 5.91 14.13
C GLY A 158 10.71 5.38 12.82
N GLY A 159 10.43 6.06 11.71
CA GLY A 159 10.86 5.62 10.37
C GLY A 159 12.38 5.56 10.20
N PRO A 160 13.09 6.70 10.27
CA PRO A 160 14.52 6.73 9.97
C PRO A 160 15.40 5.90 10.92
N ALA A 161 15.13 5.93 12.23
CA ALA A 161 15.95 5.16 13.17
C ALA A 161 15.67 3.64 13.08
N ALA A 162 14.47 3.22 12.68
CA ALA A 162 14.19 1.81 12.40
C ALA A 162 15.09 1.24 11.29
N VAL A 163 15.41 2.02 10.25
CA VAL A 163 16.39 1.62 9.21
C VAL A 163 17.79 1.44 9.78
N LEU A 164 18.19 2.27 10.74
CA LEU A 164 19.50 2.12 11.40
C LEU A 164 19.57 0.82 12.22
N VAL A 165 18.50 0.48 12.95
CA VAL A 165 18.41 -0.77 13.71
C VAL A 165 18.43 -1.98 12.76
N ALA A 166 17.68 -1.93 11.65
CA ALA A 166 17.75 -2.96 10.62
C ALA A 166 19.15 -3.07 10.01
N GLY A 167 19.81 -1.94 9.71
CA GLY A 167 21.19 -1.92 9.24
C GLY A 167 22.19 -2.55 10.22
N ALA A 168 22.00 -2.34 11.52
CA ALA A 168 22.80 -3.01 12.55
C ALA A 168 22.60 -4.53 12.54
N LEU A 169 21.37 -5.02 12.33
CA LEU A 169 21.08 -6.44 12.18
C LEU A 169 21.78 -7.04 10.95
N ALA A 170 21.81 -6.32 9.81
CA ALA A 170 22.55 -6.77 8.63
C ALA A 170 24.06 -6.89 8.90
N ALA A 171 24.64 -5.91 9.60
CA ALA A 171 26.05 -5.94 9.98
C ALA A 171 26.37 -7.12 10.91
N LEU A 172 25.51 -7.39 11.91
CA LEU A 172 25.60 -8.57 12.77
C LEU A 172 25.44 -9.89 12.00
N GLY A 173 24.57 -9.92 10.98
CA GLY A 173 24.44 -11.04 10.06
C GLY A 173 25.73 -11.32 9.27
N GLY A 174 26.41 -10.27 8.81
CA GLY A 174 27.75 -10.36 8.22
C GLY A 174 28.78 -10.96 9.17
N VAL A 175 28.83 -10.43 10.39
CA VAL A 175 29.76 -10.89 11.44
C VAL A 175 29.55 -12.37 11.76
N THR A 176 28.29 -12.79 11.96
CA THR A 176 27.95 -14.19 12.29
C THR A 176 28.27 -15.16 11.16
N ALA A 177 28.08 -14.76 9.89
CA ALA A 177 28.41 -15.59 8.74
C ALA A 177 29.90 -15.62 8.38
N GLY A 178 30.65 -14.57 8.72
CA GLY A 178 32.04 -14.34 8.30
C GLY A 178 33.13 -15.15 9.02
N GLY A 179 32.78 -15.95 10.04
CA GLY A 179 33.71 -16.84 10.74
C GLY A 179 34.76 -16.14 11.62
N ALA A 180 35.24 -16.80 12.69
CA ALA A 180 36.07 -16.17 13.74
C ALA A 180 37.57 -16.06 13.38
N ASP A 181 38.00 -16.58 12.24
CA ASP A 181 39.42 -16.83 11.95
C ASP A 181 40.28 -15.58 11.72
N LYS A 182 39.66 -14.39 11.56
CA LYS A 182 40.38 -13.10 11.51
C LYS A 182 39.66 -12.02 12.30
N LYS A 183 40.27 -11.56 13.41
CA LYS A 183 39.77 -10.49 14.29
C LYS A 183 39.28 -9.24 13.53
N SER A 184 40.01 -8.82 12.50
CA SER A 184 39.68 -7.64 11.68
C SER A 184 38.30 -7.70 10.98
N ARG A 185 37.77 -8.90 10.70
CA ARG A 185 36.46 -9.06 10.05
C ARG A 185 35.31 -8.76 11.00
N TRP A 186 35.44 -9.17 12.26
CA TRP A 186 34.43 -8.93 13.31
C TRP A 186 34.45 -7.47 13.77
N THR A 187 35.63 -6.85 13.85
CA THR A 187 35.75 -5.46 14.33
C THR A 187 35.00 -4.47 13.44
N VAL A 188 35.07 -4.62 12.11
CA VAL A 188 34.37 -3.71 11.19
C VAL A 188 32.86 -3.85 11.32
N GLY A 189 32.35 -5.09 11.26
CA GLY A 189 30.90 -5.31 11.38
C GLY A 189 30.34 -4.91 12.75
N LEU A 190 31.07 -5.16 13.84
CA LEU A 190 30.68 -4.72 15.18
C LEU A 190 30.75 -3.20 15.35
N ALA A 191 31.74 -2.53 14.74
CA ALA A 191 31.82 -1.07 14.76
C ALA A 191 30.65 -0.43 14.01
N VAL A 192 30.29 -0.97 12.84
CA VAL A 192 29.11 -0.52 12.07
C VAL A 192 27.84 -0.75 12.89
N ALA A 193 27.63 -1.96 13.41
CA ALA A 193 26.45 -2.27 14.21
C ALA A 193 26.34 -1.39 15.46
N GLY A 194 27.44 -1.23 16.21
CA GLY A 194 27.50 -0.42 17.41
C GLY A 194 27.25 1.06 17.13
N GLY A 195 27.81 1.62 16.06
CA GLY A 195 27.59 3.01 15.67
C GLY A 195 26.13 3.29 15.29
N LEU A 196 25.52 2.41 14.50
CA LEU A 196 24.11 2.54 14.12
C LEU A 196 23.16 2.43 15.33
N LEU A 197 23.41 1.45 16.22
CA LEU A 197 22.61 1.27 17.44
C LEU A 197 22.78 2.44 18.41
N ALA A 198 23.99 3.00 18.55
CA ALA A 198 24.22 4.16 19.40
C ALA A 198 23.39 5.37 18.94
N VAL A 199 23.33 5.63 17.63
CA VAL A 199 22.52 6.71 17.06
C VAL A 199 21.02 6.46 17.27
N ALA A 200 20.55 5.23 17.03
CA ALA A 200 19.14 4.88 17.21
C ALA A 200 18.69 4.94 18.68
N ILE A 201 19.52 4.44 19.61
CA ILE A 201 19.24 4.49 21.05
C ILE A 201 19.27 5.93 21.55
N PHE A 202 20.22 6.76 21.09
CA PHE A 202 20.26 8.17 21.45
C PHE A 202 18.99 8.90 21.02
N HIS A 203 18.48 8.64 19.81
CA HIS A 203 17.20 9.18 19.35
C HIS A 203 16.03 8.79 20.27
N LEU A 204 15.93 7.49 20.59
CA LEU A 204 14.89 6.94 21.46
C LEU A 204 14.91 7.54 22.88
N THR A 205 16.09 7.64 23.51
CA THR A 205 16.19 8.05 24.92
C THR A 205 16.06 9.55 25.13
N THR A 206 16.43 10.35 24.13
CA THR A 206 16.36 11.82 24.22
C THR A 206 15.03 12.39 23.71
N GLY A 207 14.22 11.59 23.00
CA GLY A 207 13.08 12.10 22.24
C GLY A 207 13.48 13.13 21.18
N SER A 208 14.75 13.14 20.76
CA SER A 208 15.27 14.18 19.88
C SER A 208 14.67 14.06 18.48
N THR A 209 14.32 15.18 17.86
CA THR A 209 13.86 15.20 16.47
C THR A 209 15.02 15.18 15.46
N LEU A 210 16.23 14.74 15.86
CA LEU A 210 17.42 14.75 15.02
C LEU A 210 17.31 13.80 13.83
N LEU A 211 16.63 12.67 14.03
CA LEU A 211 16.36 11.68 12.98
C LEU A 211 14.99 11.90 12.31
N GLU A 212 14.36 13.05 12.52
CA GLU A 212 13.18 13.43 11.75
C GLU A 212 13.59 14.24 10.51
N PRO A 213 12.97 14.01 9.34
CA PRO A 213 13.31 14.73 8.13
C PRO A 213 13.11 16.24 8.31
N ARG A 214 14.00 17.07 7.76
CA ARG A 214 13.84 18.53 7.78
C ARG A 214 12.88 19.04 6.72
N TYR A 215 12.81 18.31 5.62
CA TYR A 215 11.96 18.58 4.47
C TYR A 215 11.06 17.39 4.22
N VAL A 216 9.79 17.66 4.00
CA VAL A 216 8.74 16.69 3.70
C VAL A 216 7.99 17.25 2.50
N LYS A 217 7.92 16.49 1.41
CA LYS A 217 7.22 16.90 0.18
C LYS A 217 7.68 18.26 -0.35
N GLY A 218 8.98 18.51 -0.30
CA GLY A 218 9.61 19.76 -0.72
C GLY A 218 9.49 20.88 0.31
N ASN A 219 8.59 20.78 1.27
CA ASN A 219 8.35 21.84 2.23
C ASN A 219 9.17 21.64 3.50
N ARG A 220 9.63 22.75 4.08
CA ARG A 220 10.25 22.72 5.40
C ARG A 220 9.14 22.55 6.44
N GLU A 221 9.30 21.57 7.31
CA GLU A 221 8.27 21.30 8.31
C GLU A 221 8.19 22.42 9.37
N PRO A 222 6.99 22.68 9.91
CA PRO A 222 6.77 23.64 10.98
C PRO A 222 7.42 23.18 12.30
N ALA A 223 7.46 24.08 13.29
CA ALA A 223 7.86 23.73 14.65
C ALA A 223 6.82 22.78 15.27
N ARG A 224 7.22 21.52 15.43
CA ARG A 224 6.33 20.43 15.83
C ARG A 224 6.16 20.42 17.35
N LEU A 225 4.93 20.30 17.82
CA LEU A 225 4.61 20.02 19.22
C LEU A 225 4.83 18.54 19.54
N THR A 226 4.55 17.66 18.57
CA THR A 226 4.80 16.22 18.66
C THR A 226 5.00 15.59 17.30
N VAL A 227 5.68 14.45 17.28
CA VAL A 227 5.80 13.54 16.14
C VAL A 227 5.64 12.13 16.63
N ASP A 228 4.72 11.40 16.02
CA ASP A 228 4.41 10.02 16.37
C ASP A 228 4.35 9.18 15.10
N TRP A 229 4.94 7.99 15.15
CA TRP A 229 4.94 7.04 14.05
C TRP A 229 4.15 5.79 14.43
N ASN A 230 3.41 5.27 13.47
CA ASN A 230 2.89 3.92 13.52
C ASN A 230 3.20 3.19 12.21
N SER A 231 2.66 1.99 12.05
CA SER A 231 2.95 1.11 10.91
C SER A 231 2.44 1.62 9.57
N PHE A 232 1.54 2.61 9.55
CA PHE A 232 0.87 3.08 8.33
C PHE A 232 0.77 4.61 8.21
N SER A 233 1.28 5.37 9.18
CA SER A 233 1.25 6.82 9.18
C SER A 233 2.36 7.41 10.05
N ARG A 234 2.77 8.63 9.70
CA ARG A 234 3.44 9.57 10.57
C ARG A 234 2.49 10.72 10.85
N VAL A 235 2.30 11.04 12.13
CA VAL A 235 1.41 12.12 12.56
C VAL A 235 2.22 13.16 13.31
N ILE A 236 2.06 14.41 12.93
CA ILE A 236 2.61 15.56 13.65
C ILE A 236 1.47 16.45 14.13
N ALA A 237 1.71 17.19 15.20
CA ALA A 237 0.85 18.32 15.57
C ALA A 237 1.69 19.58 15.69
N PHE A 238 1.13 20.71 15.23
CA PHE A 238 1.76 22.03 15.36
C PHE A 238 0.71 23.09 15.64
N ALA A 239 1.10 24.16 16.35
CA ALA A 239 0.20 25.26 16.66
C ALA A 239 0.01 26.19 15.46
N ARG A 240 -1.20 26.73 15.27
CA ARG A 240 -1.45 27.87 14.37
C ARG A 240 -1.92 29.08 15.19
N PRO A 241 -0.97 29.92 15.64
CA PRO A 241 -1.26 31.01 16.58
C PRO A 241 -2.21 32.07 16.02
N ASP A 242 -2.29 32.19 14.69
CA ASP A 242 -3.14 33.11 13.95
C ASP A 242 -4.64 32.77 14.05
N ILE A 243 -4.97 31.49 14.16
CA ILE A 243 -6.37 31.00 14.24
C ILE A 243 -6.66 30.43 15.66
N GLY A 244 -5.61 30.18 16.46
CA GLY A 244 -5.72 29.65 17.82
C GLY A 244 -5.95 28.13 17.88
N ASP A 245 -5.93 27.45 16.73
CA ASP A 245 -6.11 26.00 16.63
C ASP A 245 -4.79 25.21 16.70
N ILE A 246 -4.91 23.90 16.84
CA ILE A 246 -3.81 22.95 16.65
C ILE A 246 -4.07 22.19 15.35
N MET A 247 -3.11 22.23 14.45
CA MET A 247 -3.18 21.45 13.21
C MET A 247 -2.56 20.07 13.43
N ILE A 248 -3.34 19.02 13.17
CA ILE A 248 -2.80 17.67 12.98
C ILE A 248 -2.46 17.52 11.50
N GLU A 249 -1.26 17.04 11.21
CA GLU A 249 -0.81 16.72 9.87
C GLU A 249 -0.39 15.25 9.78
N ILE A 250 -0.98 14.54 8.83
CA ILE A 250 -0.75 13.12 8.59
C ILE A 250 0.05 12.97 7.29
N ASP A 251 1.16 12.23 7.36
CA ASP A 251 2.10 11.95 6.28
C ASP A 251 2.51 13.21 5.48
N GLY A 252 2.65 14.34 6.17
CA GLY A 252 3.23 15.56 5.61
C GLY A 252 2.28 16.49 4.87
N ILE A 253 0.96 16.20 4.86
CA ILE A 253 0.08 16.93 3.94
C ILE A 253 -1.43 16.85 4.24
N ALA A 254 -1.89 15.79 4.92
CA ALA A 254 -3.31 15.64 5.21
C ALA A 254 -3.59 16.33 6.53
N HIS A 255 -4.28 17.46 6.43
CA HIS A 255 -4.52 18.37 7.52
C HIS A 255 -5.88 18.12 8.15
N THR A 256 -5.92 18.05 9.47
CA THR A 256 -7.17 18.01 10.22
C THR A 256 -7.04 18.89 11.47
N PRO A 257 -7.73 20.04 11.52
CA PRO A 257 -7.59 20.97 12.64
C PRO A 257 -8.31 20.43 13.88
N ILE A 258 -7.71 20.66 15.04
CA ILE A 258 -8.37 20.60 16.34
C ILE A 258 -8.88 22.01 16.64
N THR A 259 -10.12 22.28 16.25
CA THR A 259 -10.74 23.59 16.42
C THR A 259 -10.97 23.88 17.92
N PRO A 260 -10.62 25.08 18.41
CA PRO A 260 -10.97 25.52 19.74
C PRO A 260 -12.48 25.40 19.98
N PHE A 261 -12.85 24.67 21.03
CA PHE A 261 -14.23 24.45 21.40
C PHE A 261 -14.42 24.69 22.88
N ASP A 262 -15.38 25.54 23.25
CA ASP A 262 -15.67 25.91 24.65
C ASP A 262 -16.72 25.00 25.31
N GLY A 263 -17.20 23.97 24.60
CA GLY A 263 -18.25 23.06 25.05
C GLY A 263 -19.65 23.40 24.57
N ASP A 264 -19.86 24.60 24.01
CA ASP A 264 -21.16 25.09 23.51
C ASP A 264 -21.24 25.00 21.99
N THR A 265 -22.02 24.02 21.49
CA THR A 265 -22.19 23.82 20.05
C THR A 265 -22.92 24.99 19.40
N ALA A 266 -23.80 25.70 20.12
CA ALA A 266 -24.61 26.78 19.55
C ALA A 266 -23.77 28.00 19.08
N LYS A 267 -22.55 28.16 19.62
CA LYS A 267 -21.62 29.22 19.21
C LYS A 267 -20.76 28.84 18.00
N THR A 268 -20.81 27.58 17.58
CA THR A 268 -19.98 27.05 16.48
C THR A 268 -20.71 27.06 15.14
N GLN A 269 -21.75 27.89 14.98
CA GLN A 269 -22.45 28.17 13.73
C GLN A 269 -21.55 28.86 12.69
N ASP A 270 -20.41 28.24 12.40
CA ASP A 270 -19.47 28.68 11.41
C ASP A 270 -20.15 28.56 10.05
N ALA A 271 -20.22 29.69 9.35
CA ALA A 271 -20.72 29.77 7.99
C ALA A 271 -19.93 28.83 7.06
N ALA A 272 -18.66 28.50 7.33
CA ALA A 272 -17.83 27.75 6.40
C ALA A 272 -18.24 26.27 6.16
N ALA A 273 -19.13 25.69 6.97
CA ALA A 273 -19.49 24.26 6.94
C ALA A 273 -20.78 23.90 6.16
N TYR A 274 -21.24 24.73 5.23
CA TYR A 274 -22.61 24.62 4.68
C TYR A 274 -22.96 23.31 3.96
N LEU A 275 -22.08 22.79 3.09
CA LEU A 275 -22.39 21.58 2.31
C LEU A 275 -22.53 20.33 3.16
N GLN A 276 -21.72 20.22 4.22
CA GLN A 276 -21.72 19.07 5.13
C GLN A 276 -22.89 19.11 6.12
N ARG A 277 -23.58 20.26 6.26
CA ARG A 277 -24.80 20.39 7.07
C ARG A 277 -26.08 19.97 6.33
N LEU A 278 -26.05 19.89 4.99
CA LEU A 278 -27.22 19.58 4.17
C LEU A 278 -28.05 18.35 4.63
N PRO A 279 -27.45 17.18 4.96
CA PRO A 279 -28.24 16.03 5.41
C PRO A 279 -29.04 16.30 6.70
N TYR A 280 -28.55 17.16 7.58
CA TYR A 280 -29.17 17.45 8.88
C TYR A 280 -30.36 18.41 8.78
N ILE A 281 -30.48 19.17 7.69
CA ILE A 281 -31.65 20.04 7.43
C ILE A 281 -32.92 19.21 7.39
N ILE A 282 -32.86 18.08 6.69
CA ILE A 282 -33.98 17.18 6.49
C ILE A 282 -33.98 16.01 7.48
N ARG A 283 -32.89 15.82 8.24
CA ARG A 283 -32.79 14.85 9.33
C ARG A 283 -32.23 15.49 10.61
N PRO A 284 -32.95 16.46 11.21
CA PRO A 284 -32.55 17.00 12.50
C PRO A 284 -32.69 15.92 13.57
N GLY A 285 -31.78 15.92 14.55
CA GLY A 285 -31.80 14.90 15.61
C GLY A 285 -31.30 13.52 15.20
N SER A 286 -30.55 13.43 14.10
CA SER A 286 -30.05 12.18 13.53
C SER A 286 -29.07 11.43 14.46
N THR A 287 -29.07 10.11 14.33
CA THR A 287 -27.94 9.25 14.71
C THR A 287 -27.00 9.15 13.51
N THR A 288 -25.79 9.66 13.66
CA THR A 288 -24.86 9.86 12.56
C THR A 288 -23.62 8.99 12.70
N LEU A 289 -23.23 8.32 11.62
CA LEU A 289 -21.93 7.70 11.49
C LEU A 289 -21.03 8.57 10.62
N ILE A 290 -19.90 9.02 11.16
CA ILE A 290 -18.91 9.83 10.44
C ILE A 290 -17.67 8.98 10.18
N PHE A 291 -17.34 8.78 8.92
CA PHE A 291 -16.06 8.19 8.52
C PHE A 291 -14.97 9.26 8.53
N GLY A 292 -13.81 8.96 9.12
CA GLY A 292 -12.65 9.84 9.15
C GLY A 292 -12.88 11.09 10.01
N SER A 293 -13.14 10.92 11.30
CA SER A 293 -13.50 12.03 12.18
C SER A 293 -12.35 13.02 12.46
N GLY A 294 -11.09 12.59 12.29
CA GLY A 294 -9.93 13.48 12.30
C GLY A 294 -9.78 14.28 13.60
N GLY A 295 -9.51 15.58 13.47
CA GLY A 295 -9.45 16.58 14.53
C GLY A 295 -10.82 16.94 15.13
N GLY A 296 -11.93 16.41 14.58
CA GLY A 296 -13.27 16.52 15.14
C GLY A 296 -14.17 17.58 14.51
N GLU A 297 -13.72 18.33 13.50
CA GLU A 297 -14.52 19.38 12.83
C GLU A 297 -15.89 18.87 12.33
N HIS A 298 -15.93 17.68 11.75
CA HIS A 298 -17.17 17.09 11.22
C HIS A 298 -18.10 16.58 12.32
N VAL A 299 -17.53 16.10 13.43
CA VAL A 299 -18.29 15.74 14.63
C VAL A 299 -18.94 16.98 15.21
N LEU A 300 -18.19 18.08 15.34
CA LEU A 300 -18.68 19.36 15.81
C LEU A 300 -19.79 19.90 14.89
N THR A 301 -19.57 19.86 13.57
CA THR A 301 -20.57 20.28 12.58
C THR A 301 -21.88 19.50 12.71
N ALA A 302 -21.81 18.18 12.88
CA ALA A 302 -22.99 17.33 13.01
C ALA A 302 -23.77 17.67 14.28
N LEU A 303 -23.09 17.84 15.42
CA LEU A 303 -23.72 18.21 16.69
C LEU A 303 -24.34 19.61 16.64
N ASP A 304 -23.64 20.59 16.06
CA ASP A 304 -24.16 21.95 15.84
C ASP A 304 -25.38 21.96 14.91
N ALA A 305 -25.39 21.09 13.89
CA ALA A 305 -26.55 20.89 13.02
C ALA A 305 -27.70 20.08 13.67
N GLY A 306 -27.55 19.73 14.95
CA GLY A 306 -28.60 19.10 15.76
C GLY A 306 -28.59 17.57 15.75
N ALA A 307 -27.51 16.90 15.35
CA ALA A 307 -27.38 15.46 15.53
C ALA A 307 -27.44 15.09 17.03
N LYS A 308 -28.18 14.04 17.38
CA LYS A 308 -28.33 13.61 18.79
C LYS A 308 -27.21 12.71 19.27
N ARG A 309 -26.61 11.96 18.34
CA ARG A 309 -25.52 11.03 18.60
C ARG A 309 -24.64 10.94 17.38
N VAL A 310 -23.33 10.99 17.60
CA VAL A 310 -22.32 10.83 16.56
C VAL A 310 -21.41 9.65 16.88
N VAL A 311 -21.39 8.66 16.02
CA VAL A 311 -20.34 7.63 16.00
C VAL A 311 -19.21 8.15 15.11
N ALA A 312 -18.09 8.49 15.74
CA ALA A 312 -16.92 9.09 15.10
C ALA A 312 -15.88 8.00 14.81
N LEU A 313 -15.80 7.55 13.56
CA LEU A 313 -14.82 6.56 13.13
C LEU A 313 -13.51 7.25 12.77
N GLU A 314 -12.43 6.87 13.46
CA GLU A 314 -11.09 7.30 13.13
C GLU A 314 -10.18 6.08 13.02
N TYR A 315 -9.58 5.91 11.84
CA TYR A 315 -8.71 4.77 11.57
C TYR A 315 -7.37 4.88 12.31
N ASN A 316 -6.89 6.10 12.56
CA ASN A 316 -5.58 6.34 13.15
C ASN A 316 -5.66 6.56 14.68
N PRO A 317 -5.16 5.61 15.50
CA PRO A 317 -5.17 5.76 16.96
C PRO A 317 -4.36 6.96 17.46
N LEU A 318 -3.34 7.40 16.70
CA LEU A 318 -2.55 8.58 17.07
C LEU A 318 -3.38 9.85 16.97
N VAL A 319 -4.27 9.98 15.98
CA VAL A 319 -5.16 11.13 15.83
C VAL A 319 -6.14 11.19 17.00
N VAL A 320 -6.75 10.05 17.36
CA VAL A 320 -7.66 9.98 18.51
C VAL A 320 -6.96 10.35 19.80
N ASP A 321 -5.73 9.87 20.05
CA ASP A 321 -4.96 10.23 21.24
C ASP A 321 -4.66 11.74 21.31
N LEU A 322 -4.31 12.35 20.17
CA LEU A 322 -4.05 13.78 20.09
C LEU A 322 -5.30 14.61 20.45
N VAL A 323 -6.47 14.27 19.90
CA VAL A 323 -7.72 15.01 20.12
C VAL A 323 -8.30 14.76 21.51
N ARG A 324 -8.38 13.48 21.92
CA ARG A 324 -9.06 13.03 23.13
C ARG A 324 -8.22 13.23 24.39
N ASN A 325 -6.90 13.11 24.31
CA ASN A 325 -6.02 13.11 25.48
C ASN A 325 -5.07 14.31 25.48
N ARG A 326 -4.19 14.43 24.49
CA ARG A 326 -3.06 15.37 24.54
C ARG A 326 -3.48 16.83 24.33
N PHE A 327 -4.50 17.06 23.51
CA PHE A 327 -5.06 18.38 23.22
C PHE A 327 -6.55 18.47 23.55
N ALA A 328 -7.01 17.68 24.53
CA ALA A 328 -8.39 17.69 25.02
C ALA A 328 -8.86 19.09 25.44
N ASN A 329 -7.96 19.89 26.01
CA ASN A 329 -8.25 21.27 26.44
C ASN A 329 -8.53 22.21 25.26
N VAL A 330 -7.96 21.96 24.09
CA VAL A 330 -8.21 22.75 22.88
C VAL A 330 -9.52 22.31 22.24
N SER A 331 -9.75 21.00 22.14
CA SER A 331 -10.97 20.43 21.57
C SER A 331 -12.21 20.54 22.48
N GLY A 332 -12.12 21.18 23.65
CA GLY A 332 -13.22 21.25 24.62
C GLY A 332 -13.70 19.90 25.12
N GLY A 333 -12.86 18.86 25.05
CA GLY A 333 -13.24 17.49 25.38
C GLY A 333 -14.25 16.87 24.41
N LEU A 334 -14.31 17.32 23.15
CA LEU A 334 -15.27 16.85 22.13
C LEU A 334 -15.38 15.32 22.06
N TYR A 335 -14.25 14.61 22.08
CA TYR A 335 -14.17 13.14 22.00
C TYR A 335 -14.46 12.41 23.33
N ASN A 336 -14.74 13.16 24.39
CA ASN A 336 -15.12 12.66 25.72
C ASN A 336 -16.59 12.94 26.06
N ARG A 337 -17.32 13.64 25.18
CA ARG A 337 -18.74 13.93 25.39
C ARG A 337 -19.58 12.64 25.37
N PRO A 338 -20.69 12.59 26.12
CA PRO A 338 -21.55 11.40 26.17
C PRO A 338 -22.36 11.16 24.88
N ASP A 339 -22.49 12.16 24.02
CA ASP A 339 -23.18 12.11 22.72
C ASP A 339 -22.23 11.77 21.55
N VAL A 340 -20.94 11.50 21.83
CA VAL A 340 -19.91 11.17 20.84
C VAL A 340 -19.24 9.83 21.17
N ASP A 341 -19.49 8.83 20.33
CA ASP A 341 -18.84 7.52 20.42
C ASP A 341 -17.66 7.45 19.44
N VAL A 342 -16.44 7.67 19.94
CA VAL A 342 -15.24 7.51 19.11
C VAL A 342 -14.83 6.05 19.03
N VAL A 343 -14.75 5.55 17.81
CA VAL A 343 -14.38 4.17 17.50
C VAL A 343 -13.11 4.17 16.65
N ILE A 344 -12.06 3.50 17.16
CA ILE A 344 -10.81 3.29 16.42
C ILE A 344 -10.94 2.03 15.57
N ASP A 345 -11.30 2.20 14.30
CA ASP A 345 -11.44 1.10 13.34
C ASP A 345 -11.40 1.61 11.89
N GLU A 346 -11.21 0.70 10.95
CA GLU A 346 -11.50 0.97 9.55
C GLU A 346 -13.02 0.97 9.34
N GLY A 347 -13.53 1.95 8.59
CA GLY A 347 -14.97 2.22 8.61
C GLY A 347 -15.82 1.12 7.98
N ARG A 348 -15.34 0.44 6.93
CA ARG A 348 -16.05 -0.71 6.36
C ARG A 348 -15.99 -1.94 7.27
N SER A 349 -14.85 -2.18 7.90
CA SER A 349 -14.65 -3.19 8.96
C SER A 349 -15.60 -2.98 10.13
N TYR A 350 -15.87 -1.72 10.52
CA TYR A 350 -16.86 -1.39 11.54
C TYR A 350 -18.30 -1.69 11.07
N ILE A 351 -18.68 -1.19 9.90
CA ILE A 351 -20.02 -1.40 9.30
C ILE A 351 -20.37 -2.88 9.27
N ARG A 352 -19.45 -3.74 8.82
CA ARG A 352 -19.73 -5.17 8.68
C ARG A 352 -19.80 -5.94 10.01
N ARG A 353 -19.41 -5.32 11.14
CA ARG A 353 -19.49 -5.94 12.47
C ARG A 353 -20.64 -5.40 13.32
N THR A 354 -21.07 -4.17 13.07
CA THR A 354 -22.21 -3.59 13.77
C THR A 354 -23.53 -4.06 13.15
N ASN A 355 -24.60 -4.05 13.95
CA ASN A 355 -25.96 -4.19 13.46
C ASN A 355 -26.75 -2.87 13.62
N GLU A 356 -26.08 -1.80 14.09
CA GLU A 356 -26.66 -0.47 14.27
C GLU A 356 -27.15 0.11 12.93
N LYS A 357 -28.24 0.87 12.97
CA LYS A 357 -28.76 1.62 11.83
C LYS A 357 -28.56 3.11 12.06
N PHE A 358 -28.19 3.82 11.01
CA PHE A 358 -27.87 5.25 11.05
C PHE A 358 -28.82 6.05 10.17
N ASP A 359 -29.20 7.24 10.63
CA ASP A 359 -30.00 8.17 9.84
C ASP A 359 -29.13 8.88 8.78
N VAL A 360 -27.87 9.15 9.13
CA VAL A 360 -26.88 9.75 8.24
C VAL A 360 -25.58 8.96 8.32
N ILE A 361 -25.11 8.45 7.18
CA ILE A 361 -23.75 7.95 7.02
C ILE A 361 -22.97 8.99 6.22
N GLN A 362 -21.99 9.63 6.84
CA GLN A 362 -21.27 10.76 6.28
C GLN A 362 -19.81 10.42 5.99
N PHE A 363 -19.40 10.72 4.75
CA PHE A 363 -18.03 10.63 4.27
C PHE A 363 -17.51 12.03 3.97
N THR A 364 -16.56 12.51 4.78
CA THR A 364 -16.02 13.86 4.61
C THR A 364 -14.54 13.80 4.30
N LEU A 365 -14.20 13.81 3.00
CA LEU A 365 -12.80 13.82 2.53
C LEU A 365 -11.90 12.78 3.24
N ILE A 366 -12.47 11.59 3.49
CA ILE A 366 -11.81 10.48 4.21
C ILE A 366 -10.53 9.96 3.54
N ASP A 367 -10.33 10.40 2.30
CA ASP A 367 -9.18 10.15 1.47
C ASP A 367 -8.14 11.25 1.74
N THR A 368 -7.09 10.91 2.49
CA THR A 368 -6.02 11.86 2.86
C THR A 368 -5.43 12.54 1.63
N TRP A 369 -5.29 13.88 1.69
CA TRP A 369 -4.81 14.74 0.59
C TRP A 369 -3.44 14.31 -0.01
N ALA A 370 -2.66 13.50 0.72
CA ALA A 370 -1.40 12.89 0.26
C ALA A 370 -1.53 12.00 -0.96
N ALA A 371 -2.67 11.34 -1.09
CA ALA A 371 -2.97 10.55 -2.26
C ALA A 371 -3.67 11.38 -3.35
N THR A 372 -4.30 12.51 -3.00
CA THR A 372 -5.03 13.44 -3.92
C THR A 372 -4.11 14.29 -4.78
N ALA A 373 -3.13 14.98 -4.20
CA ALA A 373 -2.39 16.04 -4.89
C ALA A 373 -1.33 15.58 -5.91
N ALA A 374 -0.96 14.29 -5.95
CA ALA A 374 0.13 13.77 -6.77
C ALA A 374 -0.29 12.87 -7.95
N GLY A 375 -1.59 12.67 -8.19
CA GLY A 375 -2.09 11.61 -9.08
C GLY A 375 -1.97 10.19 -8.48
N ALA A 376 -1.66 10.09 -7.18
CA ALA A 376 -1.37 8.86 -6.43
C ALA A 376 -2.56 7.96 -6.17
N PHE A 377 -3.74 8.55 -6.14
CA PHE A 377 -4.98 7.80 -5.98
C PHE A 377 -5.36 6.92 -7.16
N ALA A 378 -4.84 7.16 -8.37
CA ALA A 378 -5.13 6.28 -9.50
C ALA A 378 -4.73 4.82 -9.20
N LEU A 379 -3.78 4.59 -8.30
CA LEU A 379 -3.28 3.25 -7.96
C LEU A 379 -3.57 2.84 -6.52
N SER A 380 -4.11 3.75 -5.70
CA SER A 380 -4.47 3.44 -4.32
C SER A 380 -5.82 2.77 -4.32
N GLU A 381 -5.89 1.61 -3.66
CA GLU A 381 -7.14 0.93 -3.41
C GLU A 381 -8.04 1.79 -2.50
N ASN A 382 -9.33 1.82 -2.83
CA ASN A 382 -10.37 2.42 -2.01
C ASN A 382 -11.50 1.39 -1.85
N ASN A 383 -11.45 0.67 -0.73
CA ASN A 383 -12.43 -0.37 -0.40
C ASN A 383 -13.71 0.21 0.22
N VAL A 384 -13.78 1.53 0.44
CA VAL A 384 -14.94 2.25 1.01
C VAL A 384 -15.95 2.60 -0.10
N PHE A 385 -15.50 2.86 -1.32
CA PHE A 385 -16.39 3.15 -2.45
C PHE A 385 -16.34 2.01 -3.47
N THR A 386 -16.98 0.89 -3.13
CA THR A 386 -17.23 -0.24 -4.04
C THR A 386 -18.72 -0.60 -4.04
N VAL A 387 -19.16 -1.39 -5.02
CA VAL A 387 -20.57 -1.85 -5.11
C VAL A 387 -20.93 -2.60 -3.84
N GLU A 388 -20.04 -3.47 -3.37
CA GLU A 388 -20.20 -4.26 -2.15
C GLU A 388 -20.26 -3.38 -0.89
N ALA A 389 -19.37 -2.40 -0.75
CA ALA A 389 -19.40 -1.46 0.37
C ALA A 389 -20.68 -0.61 0.37
N MET A 390 -21.13 -0.16 -0.80
CA MET A 390 -22.34 0.63 -0.93
C MET A 390 -23.59 -0.17 -0.53
N HIS A 391 -23.70 -1.45 -0.91
CA HIS A 391 -24.76 -2.34 -0.40
C HIS A 391 -24.74 -2.41 1.13
N GLU A 392 -23.56 -2.62 1.73
CA GLU A 392 -23.40 -2.66 3.18
C GLU A 392 -23.88 -1.34 3.83
N TYR A 393 -23.60 -0.18 3.24
CA TYR A 393 -24.09 1.10 3.76
C TYR A 393 -25.60 1.24 3.67
N PHE A 394 -26.22 0.88 2.55
CA PHE A 394 -27.69 0.90 2.41
C PHE A 394 -28.38 -0.04 3.41
N ASP A 395 -27.79 -1.20 3.67
CA ASP A 395 -28.28 -2.13 4.68
C ASP A 395 -28.24 -1.50 6.07
N HIS A 396 -27.25 -0.66 6.36
CA HIS A 396 -27.06 0.03 7.66
C HIS A 396 -27.76 1.39 7.76
N LEU A 397 -28.51 1.82 6.75
CA LEU A 397 -29.37 2.99 6.84
C LEU A 397 -30.70 2.66 7.53
N ALA A 398 -31.09 3.52 8.47
CA ALA A 398 -32.43 3.56 9.04
C ALA A 398 -33.48 3.91 7.95
N PRO A 399 -34.78 3.63 8.16
CA PRO A 399 -35.84 4.14 7.27
C PRO A 399 -35.74 5.66 7.13
N GLY A 400 -35.79 6.17 5.91
CA GLY A 400 -35.57 7.58 5.61
C GLY A 400 -34.11 8.05 5.70
N GLY A 401 -33.16 7.16 6.04
CA GLY A 401 -31.75 7.49 6.16
C GLY A 401 -31.08 7.78 4.82
N MET A 402 -29.88 8.38 4.87
CA MET A 402 -29.11 8.73 3.69
C MET A 402 -27.59 8.63 3.89
N ILE A 403 -26.89 8.50 2.77
CA ILE A 403 -25.45 8.65 2.67
C ILE A 403 -25.15 10.07 2.16
N SER A 404 -24.18 10.75 2.77
CA SER A 404 -23.70 12.07 2.34
C SER A 404 -22.20 12.01 2.08
N ILE A 405 -21.76 12.39 0.88
CA ILE A 405 -20.35 12.30 0.46
C ILE A 405 -19.86 13.67 -0.01
N LYS A 406 -18.93 14.27 0.75
CA LYS A 406 -18.24 15.52 0.37
C LYS A 406 -17.00 15.21 -0.47
N ARG A 407 -16.87 15.87 -1.63
CA ARG A 407 -15.75 15.75 -2.58
C ARG A 407 -15.27 17.09 -3.09
N TRP A 408 -14.06 17.15 -3.64
CA TRP A 408 -13.52 18.35 -4.27
C TRP A 408 -14.29 18.67 -5.56
N ASN A 409 -14.65 19.93 -5.76
CA ASN A 409 -15.47 20.38 -6.88
C ASN A 409 -14.75 20.26 -8.24
N ASP A 410 -13.42 20.36 -8.26
CA ASP A 410 -12.58 20.15 -9.44
C ASP A 410 -12.56 18.67 -9.91
N THR A 411 -13.12 17.75 -9.12
CA THR A 411 -13.20 16.30 -9.43
C THR A 411 -14.62 15.84 -9.78
N GLN A 412 -15.33 16.57 -10.65
CA GLN A 412 -16.71 16.22 -11.06
C GLN A 412 -16.86 14.78 -11.58
N GLU A 413 -15.84 14.24 -12.25
CA GLU A 413 -15.80 12.84 -12.70
C GLU A 413 -15.93 11.83 -11.54
N ILE A 414 -15.34 12.14 -10.39
CA ILE A 414 -15.43 11.28 -9.20
C ILE A 414 -16.82 11.34 -8.60
N VAL A 415 -17.45 12.52 -8.57
CA VAL A 415 -18.85 12.66 -8.12
C VAL A 415 -19.80 11.89 -9.05
N LEU A 416 -19.61 11.99 -10.38
CA LEU A 416 -20.34 11.18 -11.36
C LEU A 416 -20.15 9.69 -11.14
N ARG A 417 -18.92 9.24 -10.90
CA ARG A 417 -18.61 7.83 -10.64
C ARG A 417 -19.24 7.32 -9.34
N LEU A 418 -19.29 8.14 -8.29
CA LEU A 418 -19.99 7.82 -7.03
C LEU A 418 -21.51 7.74 -7.22
N MET A 419 -22.09 8.64 -8.02
CA MET A 419 -23.50 8.57 -8.41
C MET A 419 -23.78 7.30 -9.22
N ALA A 420 -22.90 6.94 -10.16
CA ALA A 420 -23.01 5.71 -10.95
C ALA A 420 -22.94 4.46 -10.08
N LEU A 421 -22.04 4.46 -9.11
CA LEU A 421 -21.89 3.41 -8.10
C LEU A 421 -23.20 3.23 -7.31
N ALA A 422 -23.72 4.30 -6.74
CA ALA A 422 -24.96 4.27 -5.97
C ALA A 422 -26.17 3.87 -6.82
N LYS A 423 -26.29 4.39 -8.05
CA LYS A 423 -27.37 4.02 -8.98
C LYS A 423 -27.32 2.53 -9.34
N THR A 424 -26.12 1.97 -9.49
CA THR A 424 -25.95 0.52 -9.72
C THR A 424 -26.50 -0.30 -8.56
N VAL A 425 -26.21 0.11 -7.31
CA VAL A 425 -26.72 -0.56 -6.11
C VAL A 425 -28.23 -0.44 -5.98
N LEU A 426 -28.81 0.76 -6.18
CA LEU A 426 -30.26 0.97 -6.15
C LEU A 426 -30.98 0.05 -7.15
N LEU A 427 -30.45 -0.08 -8.37
CA LEU A 427 -31.02 -0.98 -9.38
C LEU A 427 -30.91 -2.46 -8.99
N GLN A 428 -29.77 -2.89 -8.42
CA GLN A 428 -29.59 -4.25 -7.92
C GLN A 428 -30.56 -4.58 -6.76
N GLN A 429 -30.96 -3.57 -5.98
CA GLN A 429 -31.98 -3.67 -4.93
C GLN A 429 -33.42 -3.61 -5.48
N GLY A 430 -33.61 -3.44 -6.79
CA GLY A 430 -34.92 -3.40 -7.43
C GLY A 430 -35.63 -2.05 -7.37
N VAL A 431 -34.92 -0.96 -7.07
CA VAL A 431 -35.47 0.40 -7.10
C VAL A 431 -35.83 0.79 -8.54
N LYS A 432 -37.09 1.20 -8.74
CA LYS A 432 -37.64 1.53 -10.07
C LYS A 432 -37.21 2.90 -10.59
N TYR A 433 -37.09 3.88 -9.70
CA TYR A 433 -36.86 5.29 -10.02
C TYR A 433 -35.60 5.83 -9.33
N PRO A 434 -34.40 5.28 -9.60
CA PRO A 434 -33.18 5.65 -8.90
C PRO A 434 -32.82 7.14 -9.03
N GLU A 435 -33.27 7.82 -10.09
CA GLU A 435 -33.09 9.27 -10.29
C GLU A 435 -33.67 10.10 -9.13
N ARG A 436 -34.67 9.58 -8.41
CA ARG A 436 -35.34 10.26 -7.29
C ARG A 436 -34.61 10.14 -5.95
N HIS A 437 -33.47 9.47 -5.92
CA HIS A 437 -32.70 9.18 -4.72
C HIS A 437 -31.45 10.06 -4.56
N PHE A 438 -31.21 11.03 -5.46
CA PHE A 438 -30.01 11.85 -5.48
C PHE A 438 -30.29 13.33 -5.30
N PHE A 439 -29.45 14.01 -4.51
CA PHE A 439 -29.34 15.46 -4.45
C PHE A 439 -27.87 15.85 -4.41
N ILE A 440 -27.47 16.82 -5.25
CA ILE A 440 -26.08 17.27 -5.36
C ILE A 440 -26.05 18.79 -5.35
N ALA A 441 -25.32 19.36 -4.41
CA ALA A 441 -25.02 20.78 -4.33
C ALA A 441 -23.50 21.01 -4.22
N ARG A 442 -23.04 22.20 -4.58
CA ARG A 442 -21.62 22.55 -4.52
C ARG A 442 -21.39 23.97 -3.98
N ASP A 443 -20.15 24.22 -3.60
CA ASP A 443 -19.59 25.55 -3.37
C ASP A 443 -18.38 25.72 -4.31
N GLU A 444 -17.50 26.70 -4.06
CA GLU A 444 -16.31 26.92 -4.88
C GLU A 444 -15.30 25.75 -4.79
N ALA A 445 -15.15 25.16 -3.60
CA ALA A 445 -14.12 24.17 -3.30
C ALA A 445 -14.65 22.72 -3.36
N PHE A 446 -15.91 22.49 -3.03
CA PHE A 446 -16.48 21.16 -2.79
C PHE A 446 -17.83 20.94 -3.44
N ALA A 447 -18.18 19.66 -3.63
CA ALA A 447 -19.49 19.17 -3.97
C ALA A 447 -19.93 18.14 -2.92
N ASN A 448 -21.22 18.11 -2.57
CA ASN A 448 -21.81 17.12 -1.69
C ASN A 448 -22.86 16.31 -2.43
N LEU A 449 -22.64 15.00 -2.52
CA LEU A 449 -23.57 14.02 -3.07
C LEU A 449 -24.36 13.38 -1.93
N MET A 450 -25.67 13.59 -1.92
CA MET A 450 -26.61 12.94 -1.02
C MET A 450 -27.34 11.81 -1.74
N ILE A 451 -27.39 10.65 -1.10
CA ILE A 451 -28.00 9.42 -1.63
C ILE A 451 -28.96 8.90 -0.57
N LYS A 452 -30.26 9.01 -0.82
CA LYS A 452 -31.29 8.63 0.15
C LYS A 452 -31.76 7.20 -0.09
N LYS A 453 -32.02 6.45 0.99
CA LYS A 453 -32.56 5.08 0.93
C LYS A 453 -33.93 5.04 0.24
N ASP A 454 -34.79 5.98 0.62
CA ASP A 454 -36.11 6.21 0.03
C ASP A 454 -36.07 7.39 -0.96
N GLU A 455 -37.11 7.55 -1.78
CA GLU A 455 -37.24 8.72 -2.65
C GLU A 455 -37.21 10.02 -1.82
N PHE A 456 -36.58 11.07 -2.36
CA PHE A 456 -36.69 12.41 -1.77
C PHE A 456 -38.13 12.91 -1.89
N THR A 457 -38.72 13.34 -0.77
CA THR A 457 -40.07 13.92 -0.76
C THR A 457 -40.04 15.34 -1.31
N LEU A 458 -41.19 15.84 -1.77
CA LEU A 458 -41.32 17.23 -2.22
C LEU A 458 -40.97 18.24 -1.13
N GLN A 459 -41.32 17.95 0.12
CA GLN A 459 -41.01 18.83 1.26
C GLN A 459 -39.49 18.89 1.50
N GLU A 460 -38.83 17.74 1.62
CA GLU A 460 -37.38 17.68 1.80
C GLU A 460 -36.63 18.39 0.67
N MET A 461 -37.11 18.24 -0.57
CA MET A 461 -36.56 18.95 -1.72
C MET A 461 -36.76 20.46 -1.63
N GLY A 462 -37.94 20.91 -1.19
CA GLY A 462 -38.21 22.33 -0.94
C GLY A 462 -37.26 22.91 0.11
N ASP A 463 -37.09 22.23 1.24
CA ASP A 463 -36.23 22.64 2.34
C ASP A 463 -34.76 22.74 1.89
N LEU A 464 -34.26 21.76 1.12
CA LEU A 464 -32.92 21.76 0.56
C LEU A 464 -32.71 22.90 -0.44
N VAL A 465 -33.66 23.11 -1.37
CA VAL A 465 -33.58 24.17 -2.37
C VAL A 465 -33.59 25.55 -1.72
N GLU A 466 -34.49 25.77 -0.75
CA GLU A 466 -34.56 27.03 -0.01
C GLU A 466 -33.24 27.30 0.74
N HIS A 467 -32.68 26.27 1.37
CA HIS A 467 -31.42 26.40 2.10
C HIS A 467 -30.23 26.66 1.17
N CYS A 468 -30.13 25.94 0.05
CA CYS A 468 -29.11 26.17 -0.97
C CYS A 468 -29.20 27.59 -1.55
N ALA A 469 -30.41 28.11 -1.79
CA ALA A 469 -30.63 29.47 -2.26
C ALA A 469 -30.16 30.53 -1.24
N LYS A 470 -30.46 30.34 0.05
CA LYS A 470 -30.00 31.25 1.13
C LYS A 470 -28.48 31.37 1.22
N LEU A 471 -27.78 30.30 0.86
CA LEU A 471 -26.34 30.18 1.02
C LEU A 471 -25.56 30.30 -0.29
N ASN A 472 -26.23 30.63 -1.39
CA ASN A 472 -25.65 30.68 -2.74
C ASN A 472 -24.90 29.39 -3.12
N LEU A 473 -25.48 28.23 -2.80
CA LEU A 473 -24.94 26.92 -3.17
C LEU A 473 -25.60 26.43 -4.47
N PRO A 474 -24.88 26.40 -5.62
CA PRO A 474 -25.46 25.88 -6.85
C PRO A 474 -25.83 24.40 -6.72
N ILE A 475 -27.03 24.07 -7.20
CA ILE A 475 -27.51 22.69 -7.30
C ILE A 475 -26.96 22.10 -8.60
N VAL A 476 -26.20 21.02 -8.49
CA VAL A 476 -25.65 20.28 -9.64
C VAL A 476 -26.70 19.31 -10.18
N TYR A 477 -27.40 18.62 -9.28
CA TYR A 477 -28.44 17.67 -9.65
C TYR A 477 -29.50 17.55 -8.55
N SER A 478 -30.76 17.46 -8.96
CA SER A 478 -31.87 16.98 -8.16
C SER A 478 -32.92 16.35 -9.09
N PRO A 479 -33.94 15.66 -8.55
CA PRO A 479 -35.00 15.07 -9.38
C PRO A 479 -35.80 16.10 -10.21
N TYR A 480 -35.73 17.38 -9.84
CA TYR A 480 -36.51 18.47 -10.47
C TYR A 480 -35.64 19.54 -11.15
N HIS A 481 -34.32 19.47 -10.99
CA HIS A 481 -33.38 20.45 -11.54
C HIS A 481 -32.07 19.78 -11.93
N SER A 482 -31.51 20.17 -13.07
CA SER A 482 -30.18 19.75 -13.49
C SER A 482 -29.34 21.00 -13.77
N GLY A 483 -28.11 21.01 -13.27
CA GLY A 483 -27.15 22.06 -13.53
C GLY A 483 -26.52 21.97 -14.92
N ASP A 484 -25.42 22.68 -15.11
CA ASP A 484 -24.80 22.90 -16.43
C ASP A 484 -24.15 21.65 -17.06
N ASP A 485 -23.75 20.66 -16.26
CA ASP A 485 -23.14 19.42 -16.76
C ASP A 485 -24.24 18.38 -17.08
N PRO A 486 -24.56 18.13 -18.36
CA PRO A 486 -25.65 17.23 -18.75
C PRO A 486 -25.40 15.78 -18.34
N ARG A 487 -24.14 15.39 -18.08
CA ARG A 487 -23.76 14.02 -17.72
C ARG A 487 -24.46 13.53 -16.45
N PHE A 488 -24.73 14.42 -15.48
CA PHE A 488 -25.45 14.04 -14.26
C PHE A 488 -26.89 13.63 -14.56
N LYS A 489 -27.58 14.40 -15.41
CA LYS A 489 -28.95 14.11 -15.83
C LYS A 489 -29.02 12.84 -16.67
N GLU A 490 -28.13 12.72 -17.66
CA GLU A 490 -28.02 11.52 -18.49
C GLU A 490 -27.78 10.28 -17.63
N LEU A 491 -26.82 10.36 -16.69
CA LEU A 491 -26.53 9.26 -15.78
C LEU A 491 -27.75 8.92 -14.91
N ALA A 492 -28.53 9.91 -14.47
CA ALA A 492 -29.73 9.66 -13.66
C ALA A 492 -30.87 9.00 -14.45
N GLU A 493 -31.12 9.42 -15.68
CA GLU A 493 -32.32 9.03 -16.44
C GLU A 493 -32.09 7.81 -17.36
N ARG A 494 -30.84 7.56 -17.78
CA ARG A 494 -30.55 6.54 -18.79
C ARG A 494 -30.71 5.12 -18.24
N GLY A 495 -31.40 4.26 -19.01
CA GLY A 495 -31.65 2.86 -18.68
C GLY A 495 -30.54 1.89 -19.11
N ASP A 496 -29.84 2.15 -20.22
CA ASP A 496 -28.66 1.38 -20.64
C ASP A 496 -27.36 2.03 -20.16
N PHE A 497 -26.92 1.59 -18.99
CA PHE A 497 -25.73 2.09 -18.30
C PHE A 497 -24.44 1.65 -18.96
N ALA A 498 -24.39 0.41 -19.44
CA ALA A 498 -23.16 -0.15 -20.00
C ALA A 498 -22.77 0.62 -21.28
N ALA A 499 -23.77 0.95 -22.11
CA ALA A 499 -23.57 1.81 -23.26
C ALA A 499 -23.12 3.23 -22.86
N TRP A 500 -23.79 3.86 -21.89
CA TRP A 500 -23.41 5.20 -21.42
C TRP A 500 -21.95 5.24 -20.95
N PHE A 501 -21.51 4.27 -20.16
CA PHE A 501 -20.10 4.19 -19.76
C PHE A 501 -19.20 4.04 -20.99
N ALA A 502 -19.49 3.18 -21.95
CA ALA A 502 -18.66 2.96 -23.13
C ALA A 502 -18.44 4.23 -23.97
N GLU A 503 -19.41 5.15 -23.98
CA GLU A 503 -19.37 6.45 -24.68
C GLU A 503 -18.44 7.48 -24.02
N GLN A 504 -18.24 7.40 -22.69
CA GLN A 504 -17.42 8.38 -21.98
C GLN A 504 -15.92 8.30 -22.37
N LYS A 505 -15.24 9.46 -22.36
CA LYS A 505 -13.77 9.51 -22.51
C LYS A 505 -13.11 8.84 -21.30
N GLN A 506 -13.59 9.12 -20.10
CA GLN A 506 -13.09 8.56 -18.84
C GLN A 506 -13.77 7.23 -18.45
N ASP A 507 -13.09 6.42 -17.66
CA ASP A 507 -13.66 5.25 -16.99
C ASP A 507 -14.48 5.66 -15.76
N LEU A 508 -15.79 5.86 -15.98
CA LEU A 508 -16.77 6.15 -14.93
C LEU A 508 -17.51 4.88 -14.47
N SER A 509 -17.03 3.69 -14.81
CA SER A 509 -17.69 2.44 -14.39
C SER A 509 -17.64 2.25 -12.87
N PRO A 510 -18.70 1.66 -12.27
CA PRO A 510 -18.74 1.33 -10.85
C PRO A 510 -17.54 0.46 -10.43
N THR A 511 -16.94 0.80 -9.29
CA THR A 511 -15.85 0.04 -8.67
C THR A 511 -16.37 -1.16 -7.89
N THR A 512 -15.56 -2.21 -7.79
CA THR A 512 -15.88 -3.45 -7.04
C THR A 512 -14.72 -3.80 -6.12
N ASP A 513 -14.93 -4.70 -5.16
CA ASP A 513 -13.85 -5.21 -4.31
C ASP A 513 -12.71 -5.90 -5.08
N ASN A 514 -13.01 -6.40 -6.29
CA ASN A 514 -11.99 -6.96 -7.18
C ASN A 514 -11.21 -5.86 -7.95
N ARG A 515 -11.78 -4.67 -8.13
CA ARG A 515 -11.17 -3.52 -8.82
C ARG A 515 -11.50 -2.21 -8.06
N PRO A 516 -10.94 -2.00 -6.85
CA PRO A 516 -11.34 -0.93 -5.95
C PRO A 516 -10.60 0.39 -6.24
N PHE A 517 -10.57 0.86 -7.49
CA PHE A 517 -9.77 2.03 -7.90
C PHE A 517 -10.65 3.21 -8.30
N LEU A 518 -11.28 3.88 -7.33
CA LEU A 518 -12.24 4.97 -7.54
C LEU A 518 -11.67 6.11 -8.39
N PHE A 519 -10.41 6.44 -8.18
CA PHE A 519 -9.75 7.58 -8.83
C PHE A 519 -9.01 7.20 -10.12
N TYR A 520 -8.98 5.92 -10.49
CA TYR A 520 -8.46 5.48 -11.78
C TYR A 520 -9.53 5.65 -12.85
N THR A 521 -9.53 6.79 -13.54
CA THR A 521 -10.49 7.11 -14.61
C THR A 521 -9.88 7.00 -16.01
N LEU A 522 -8.62 6.58 -16.14
CA LEU A 522 -7.97 6.42 -17.45
C LEU A 522 -8.43 5.14 -18.15
N ARG A 523 -8.73 5.23 -19.45
CA ARG A 523 -8.95 4.06 -20.32
C ARG A 523 -7.70 3.74 -21.13
N LEU A 524 -7.38 2.45 -21.25
CA LEU A 524 -6.26 1.97 -22.07
C LEU A 524 -6.27 2.50 -23.51
N ARG A 525 -7.46 2.59 -24.14
CA ARG A 525 -7.61 3.11 -25.50
C ARG A 525 -7.17 4.58 -25.67
N ASN A 526 -7.17 5.36 -24.59
CA ASN A 526 -6.82 6.78 -24.61
C ASN A 526 -5.36 7.03 -24.21
N LEU A 527 -4.59 5.99 -23.85
CA LEU A 527 -3.17 6.13 -23.50
C LEU A 527 -2.36 6.95 -24.53
N PRO A 528 -2.46 6.70 -25.86
CA PRO A 528 -1.67 7.44 -26.84
C PRO A 528 -1.96 8.94 -26.86
N GLU A 529 -3.21 9.35 -26.62
CA GLU A 529 -3.62 10.75 -26.57
C GLU A 529 -3.07 11.41 -25.30
N VAL A 530 -3.18 10.73 -24.16
CA VAL A 530 -2.69 11.21 -22.87
C VAL A 530 -1.16 11.33 -22.85
N PHE A 531 -0.42 10.44 -23.51
CA PHE A 531 1.03 10.60 -23.70
C PHE A 531 1.38 11.84 -24.55
N LYS A 532 0.59 12.16 -25.57
CA LYS A 532 0.79 13.37 -26.40
C LYS A 532 0.49 14.65 -25.60
N GLU A 533 -0.60 14.65 -24.84
CA GLU A 533 -0.98 15.76 -23.97
C GLU A 533 0.06 15.99 -22.85
N ALA A 534 0.62 14.93 -22.29
CA ALA A 534 1.69 14.98 -21.28
C ALA A 534 2.95 15.66 -21.80
N TYR A 535 3.36 15.28 -23.03
CA TYR A 535 4.48 15.91 -23.71
C TYR A 535 4.25 17.40 -23.96
N SER A 536 2.99 17.80 -24.13
CA SER A 536 2.60 19.22 -24.28
C SER A 536 2.40 19.97 -22.96
N ALA A 537 2.71 19.36 -21.81
CA ALA A 537 2.59 19.94 -20.46
C ALA A 537 1.18 20.45 -20.08
N LYS A 538 0.11 19.89 -20.67
CA LYS A 538 -1.28 20.31 -20.45
C LYS A 538 -2.04 19.48 -19.40
N ILE A 539 -1.37 18.60 -18.66
CA ILE A 539 -2.02 17.59 -17.82
C ILE A 539 -1.97 17.96 -16.33
N HIS A 540 -3.13 17.85 -15.67
CA HIS A 540 -3.27 17.98 -14.21
C HIS A 540 -3.20 16.63 -13.45
N ASN A 541 -3.27 15.47 -14.13
CA ASN A 541 -3.20 14.12 -13.52
C ASN A 541 -2.09 13.23 -14.14
N LEU A 542 -0.86 13.32 -13.62
CA LEU A 542 0.31 12.58 -14.10
C LEU A 542 0.40 11.11 -13.62
N GLY A 543 -0.37 10.72 -12.61
CA GLY A 543 -0.21 9.45 -11.89
C GLY A 543 -0.24 8.18 -12.76
N PRO A 544 -1.29 7.96 -13.59
CA PRO A 544 -1.34 6.81 -14.49
C PRO A 544 -0.16 6.75 -15.47
N LEU A 545 0.25 7.89 -16.03
CA LEU A 545 1.36 7.97 -16.98
C LEU A 545 2.69 7.56 -16.34
N VAL A 546 2.93 8.00 -15.10
CA VAL A 546 4.11 7.60 -14.33
C VAL A 546 4.14 6.08 -14.14
N LEU A 547 3.00 5.43 -13.88
CA LEU A 547 2.96 3.97 -13.76
C LEU A 547 3.35 3.26 -15.06
N TYR A 548 2.76 3.66 -16.20
CA TYR A 548 3.08 3.03 -17.48
C TYR A 548 4.54 3.30 -17.90
N ALA A 549 5.05 4.51 -17.66
CA ALA A 549 6.44 4.85 -17.90
C ALA A 549 7.39 4.03 -17.01
N LEU A 550 7.06 3.85 -15.73
CA LEU A 550 7.81 3.00 -14.80
C LEU A 550 7.76 1.54 -15.24
N GLY A 551 6.60 1.04 -15.69
CA GLY A 551 6.47 -0.30 -16.24
C GLY A 551 7.35 -0.53 -17.47
N ALA A 552 7.39 0.43 -18.39
CA ALA A 552 8.27 0.37 -19.56
C ALA A 552 9.76 0.40 -19.18
N LEU A 553 10.15 1.26 -18.23
CA LEU A 553 11.51 1.33 -17.71
C LEU A 553 11.93 0.00 -17.06
N VAL A 554 11.08 -0.55 -16.19
CA VAL A 554 11.32 -1.84 -15.53
C VAL A 554 11.43 -2.96 -16.56
N LEU A 555 10.55 -3.01 -17.56
CA LEU A 555 10.64 -3.99 -18.64
C LEU A 555 12.00 -3.92 -19.36
N GLY A 556 12.48 -2.71 -19.66
CA GLY A 556 13.80 -2.48 -20.24
C GLY A 556 14.94 -2.96 -19.35
N LEU A 557 14.87 -2.70 -18.04
CA LEU A 557 15.86 -3.17 -17.06
C LEU A 557 15.85 -4.70 -16.93
N VAL A 558 14.69 -5.35 -16.92
CA VAL A 558 14.58 -6.82 -16.89
C VAL A 558 15.16 -7.42 -18.17
N ALA A 559 14.83 -6.87 -19.34
CA ALA A 559 15.43 -7.28 -20.60
C ALA A 559 16.96 -7.15 -20.55
N LEU A 560 17.47 -6.04 -19.99
CA LEU A 560 18.91 -5.86 -19.79
C LEU A 560 19.49 -6.94 -18.87
N PHE A 561 18.86 -7.28 -17.74
CA PHE A 561 19.37 -8.32 -16.83
C PHE A 561 19.39 -9.72 -17.44
N ILE A 562 18.45 -10.01 -18.34
CA ILE A 562 18.40 -11.29 -19.07
C ILE A 562 19.45 -11.32 -20.18
N LEU A 563 19.57 -10.24 -20.95
CA LEU A 563 20.39 -10.19 -22.17
C LEU A 563 21.87 -9.83 -21.91
N LEU A 564 22.15 -8.96 -20.94
CA LEU A 564 23.49 -8.41 -20.67
C LEU A 564 24.50 -9.49 -20.26
N PRO A 565 24.20 -10.41 -19.30
CA PRO A 565 25.14 -11.46 -18.93
C PRO A 565 25.36 -12.45 -20.08
N ALA A 566 24.32 -12.74 -20.87
CA ALA A 566 24.42 -13.60 -22.04
C ALA A 566 25.38 -13.03 -23.11
N TRP A 567 25.39 -11.70 -23.27
CA TRP A 567 26.27 -10.97 -24.21
C TRP A 567 27.71 -10.78 -23.69
N LEU A 568 27.90 -10.44 -22.42
CA LEU A 568 29.22 -10.15 -21.84
C LEU A 568 30.06 -11.40 -21.55
N THR A 569 29.43 -12.53 -21.22
CA THR A 569 30.16 -13.76 -20.90
C THR A 569 30.52 -14.51 -22.19
N ARG A 570 31.78 -14.42 -22.64
CA ARG A 570 32.28 -15.14 -23.82
C ARG A 570 32.64 -16.62 -23.57
N GLU A 571 32.60 -17.09 -22.32
CA GLU A 571 32.91 -18.49 -22.01
C GLU A 571 31.76 -19.44 -22.38
N SER A 572 32.02 -20.29 -23.37
CA SER A 572 31.03 -21.16 -24.03
C SER A 572 30.76 -22.49 -23.31
N LYS A 573 31.67 -22.98 -22.44
CA LYS A 573 31.64 -24.39 -22.02
C LYS A 573 30.83 -24.75 -20.77
N ALA A 574 30.14 -23.81 -20.11
CA ALA A 574 29.38 -24.12 -18.88
C ALA A 574 28.17 -23.20 -18.64
N LYS A 575 27.44 -22.82 -19.69
CA LYS A 575 26.24 -22.00 -19.54
C LYS A 575 25.00 -22.87 -19.37
N PRO A 576 24.12 -22.58 -18.40
CA PRO A 576 22.83 -23.26 -18.31
C PRO A 576 21.98 -22.93 -19.55
N PRO A 577 21.18 -23.89 -20.04
CA PRO A 577 20.21 -23.66 -21.11
C PRO A 577 19.30 -22.45 -20.85
N PHE A 578 18.97 -21.67 -21.88
CA PHE A 578 18.14 -20.45 -21.75
C PHE A 578 16.75 -20.72 -21.14
N ARG A 579 16.21 -21.94 -21.29
CA ARG A 579 14.96 -22.36 -20.62
C ARG A 579 15.00 -22.21 -19.10
N PHE A 580 16.17 -22.32 -18.45
CA PHE A 580 16.29 -22.04 -17.01
C PHE A 580 16.08 -20.55 -16.72
N ALA A 581 16.63 -19.64 -17.53
CA ALA A 581 16.36 -18.22 -17.36
C ALA A 581 14.87 -17.90 -17.51
N LEU A 582 14.19 -18.49 -18.50
CA LEU A 582 12.72 -18.37 -18.65
C LEU A 582 11.96 -18.95 -17.46
N TYR A 583 12.39 -20.10 -16.95
CA TYR A 583 11.82 -20.71 -15.75
C TYR A 583 11.89 -19.78 -14.54
N PHE A 584 13.07 -19.24 -14.22
CA PHE A 584 13.26 -18.32 -13.09
C PHE A 584 12.56 -16.97 -13.28
N ALA A 585 12.52 -16.47 -14.52
CA ALA A 585 11.75 -15.27 -14.83
C ALA A 585 10.24 -15.49 -14.59
N ALA A 586 9.70 -16.63 -15.05
CA ALA A 586 8.30 -16.99 -14.82
C ALA A 586 7.99 -17.15 -13.33
N LEU A 587 8.87 -17.79 -12.54
CA LEU A 587 8.69 -17.91 -11.09
C LEU A 587 8.70 -16.55 -10.38
N GLY A 588 9.69 -15.70 -10.66
CA GLY A 588 9.81 -14.38 -10.05
C GLY A 588 8.60 -13.50 -10.35
N LEU A 589 8.12 -13.53 -11.60
CA LEU A 589 6.92 -12.82 -12.04
C LEU A 589 5.65 -13.39 -11.37
N ALA A 590 5.50 -14.71 -11.37
CA ALA A 590 4.33 -15.40 -10.83
C ALA A 590 4.16 -15.20 -9.32
N TYR A 591 5.25 -15.29 -8.56
CA TYR A 591 5.23 -15.15 -7.10
C TYR A 591 4.66 -13.78 -6.70
N LEU A 592 5.22 -12.70 -7.27
CA LEU A 592 4.79 -11.32 -6.96
C LEU A 592 3.37 -11.02 -7.44
N LEU A 593 2.96 -11.54 -8.61
CA LEU A 593 1.58 -11.38 -9.10
C LEU A 593 0.54 -11.97 -8.14
N VAL A 594 0.80 -13.19 -7.65
CA VAL A 594 -0.09 -13.90 -6.73
C VAL A 594 -0.05 -13.26 -5.35
N GLU A 595 1.15 -12.98 -4.82
CA GLU A 595 1.36 -12.41 -3.50
C GLU A 595 0.68 -11.04 -3.33
N VAL A 596 0.95 -10.09 -4.24
CA VAL A 596 0.39 -8.73 -4.17
C VAL A 596 -1.13 -8.77 -4.25
N ALA A 597 -1.68 -9.54 -5.19
CA ALA A 597 -3.13 -9.61 -5.36
C ALA A 597 -3.85 -10.30 -4.18
N ILE A 598 -3.23 -11.30 -3.56
CA ILE A 598 -3.77 -11.97 -2.38
C ILE A 598 -3.70 -11.07 -1.16
N MET A 599 -2.58 -10.37 -0.96
CA MET A 599 -2.44 -9.40 0.14
C MET A 599 -3.61 -8.40 0.14
N GLN A 600 -3.98 -7.89 -1.03
CA GLN A 600 -5.08 -6.95 -1.19
C GLN A 600 -6.45 -7.54 -0.81
N LYS A 601 -6.75 -8.78 -1.21
CA LYS A 601 -8.00 -9.45 -0.79
C LYS A 601 -8.09 -9.66 0.72
N PHE A 602 -6.98 -9.95 1.38
CA PHE A 602 -6.95 -10.17 2.83
C PHE A 602 -6.90 -8.88 3.65
N ILE A 603 -6.52 -7.72 3.07
CA ILE A 603 -6.68 -6.41 3.72
C ILE A 603 -8.14 -6.18 4.11
N LEU A 604 -9.07 -6.42 3.18
CA LEU A 604 -10.50 -6.27 3.44
C LEU A 604 -10.98 -7.21 4.56
N TYR A 605 -10.50 -8.45 4.58
CA TYR A 605 -10.94 -9.45 5.56
C TYR A 605 -10.38 -9.18 6.97
N LEU A 606 -9.14 -8.72 7.08
CA LEU A 606 -8.50 -8.38 8.36
C LEU A 606 -8.87 -6.98 8.87
N GLY A 607 -9.41 -6.12 8.01
CA GLY A 607 -9.88 -4.78 8.36
C GLY A 607 -8.78 -3.75 8.62
N HIS A 608 -7.51 -4.09 8.39
CA HIS A 608 -6.40 -3.17 8.64
C HIS A 608 -5.18 -3.51 7.75
N PRO A 609 -4.69 -2.58 6.92
CA PRO A 609 -3.47 -2.71 6.11
C PRO A 609 -2.26 -3.27 6.86
N THR A 610 -1.96 -2.77 8.07
CA THR A 610 -0.88 -3.31 8.91
C THR A 610 -1.06 -4.79 9.23
N TYR A 611 -2.26 -5.24 9.61
CA TYR A 611 -2.46 -6.65 9.90
C TYR A 611 -2.30 -7.49 8.64
N ALA A 612 -2.75 -7.02 7.48
CA ALA A 612 -2.50 -7.73 6.24
C ALA A 612 -1.01 -7.79 5.93
N LEU A 613 -0.29 -6.67 5.98
CA LEU A 613 1.15 -6.66 5.71
C LEU A 613 1.91 -7.52 6.72
N THR A 614 1.56 -7.50 8.00
CA THR A 614 2.27 -8.30 9.02
C THR A 614 1.85 -9.76 9.04
N VAL A 615 0.58 -10.10 8.85
CA VAL A 615 0.08 -11.49 8.93
C VAL A 615 0.18 -12.18 7.58
N VAL A 616 -0.28 -11.56 6.50
CA VAL A 616 -0.33 -12.20 5.17
C VAL A 616 1.08 -12.40 4.63
N LEU A 617 1.89 -11.34 4.60
CA LEU A 617 3.27 -11.42 4.10
C LEU A 617 4.11 -12.37 4.96
N PHE A 618 4.05 -12.26 6.29
CA PHE A 618 4.75 -13.18 7.19
C PHE A 618 4.32 -14.63 6.95
N THR A 619 3.03 -14.90 6.84
CA THR A 619 2.53 -16.26 6.64
C THR A 619 2.99 -16.82 5.31
N ILE A 620 2.86 -16.04 4.23
CA ILE A 620 3.31 -16.46 2.89
C ILE A 620 4.82 -16.73 2.92
N LEU A 621 5.64 -15.85 3.48
CA LEU A 621 7.10 -16.04 3.56
C LEU A 621 7.48 -17.22 4.45
N LEU A 622 6.86 -17.37 5.63
CA LEU A 622 7.10 -18.51 6.52
C LEU A 622 6.72 -19.83 5.85
N ALA A 623 5.54 -19.88 5.21
CA ALA A 623 5.05 -21.05 4.50
C ALA A 623 5.92 -21.36 3.28
N SER A 624 6.31 -20.36 2.50
CA SER A 624 7.25 -20.51 1.38
C SER A 624 8.61 -21.00 1.86
N GLY A 625 9.10 -20.51 3.01
CA GLY A 625 10.31 -20.99 3.65
C GLY A 625 10.20 -22.48 4.00
N LEU A 626 9.13 -22.88 4.69
CA LEU A 626 8.83 -24.28 5.00
C LEU A 626 8.75 -25.14 3.73
N GLY A 627 8.11 -24.64 2.68
CA GLY A 627 8.03 -25.28 1.37
C GLY A 627 9.42 -25.50 0.77
N ALA A 628 10.26 -24.48 0.82
CA ALA A 628 11.66 -24.56 0.39
C ALA A 628 12.44 -25.62 1.16
N GLY A 629 12.30 -25.66 2.49
CA GLY A 629 12.92 -26.67 3.33
C GLY A 629 12.42 -28.10 3.05
N LEU A 630 11.13 -28.27 2.76
CA LEU A 630 10.55 -29.56 2.37
C LEU A 630 11.02 -30.01 1.00
N SER A 631 11.27 -29.08 0.08
CA SER A 631 11.79 -29.36 -1.26
C SER A 631 13.16 -30.06 -1.23
N GLU A 632 13.93 -29.89 -0.14
CA GLU A 632 15.22 -30.54 0.08
C GLU A 632 15.11 -32.07 0.07
N ARG A 633 13.94 -32.62 0.48
CA ARG A 633 13.67 -34.07 0.48
C ARG A 633 13.47 -34.65 -0.91
N ILE A 634 13.30 -33.82 -1.94
CA ILE A 634 13.11 -34.27 -3.32
C ILE A 634 14.49 -34.46 -3.96
N TYR A 635 14.80 -35.68 -4.38
CA TYR A 635 16.06 -35.99 -5.06
C TYR A 635 16.07 -35.44 -6.51
N PRO A 636 17.26 -35.07 -7.05
CA PRO A 636 17.39 -34.44 -8.37
C PRO A 636 16.66 -35.17 -9.51
N ASP A 637 16.75 -36.50 -9.53
CA ASP A 637 16.16 -37.34 -10.59
C ASP A 637 14.62 -37.30 -10.60
N ARG A 638 14.01 -36.93 -9.48
CA ARG A 638 12.55 -36.80 -9.34
C ARG A 638 12.08 -35.35 -9.36
N THR A 639 12.98 -34.38 -9.52
CA THR A 639 12.65 -32.96 -9.43
C THR A 639 11.62 -32.54 -10.46
N VAL A 640 11.85 -32.82 -11.75
CA VAL A 640 10.95 -32.39 -12.84
C VAL A 640 9.52 -32.95 -12.70
N PRO A 641 9.29 -34.27 -12.52
CA PRO A 641 7.93 -34.78 -12.36
C PRO A 641 7.25 -34.26 -11.08
N ARG A 642 8.01 -34.10 -9.98
CA ARG A 642 7.46 -33.54 -8.73
C ARG A 642 7.10 -32.06 -8.88
N LEU A 643 7.90 -31.29 -9.60
CA LEU A 643 7.65 -29.89 -9.88
C LEU A 643 6.32 -29.71 -10.62
N ARG A 644 6.03 -30.53 -11.64
CA ARG A 644 4.76 -30.51 -12.37
C ARG A 644 3.56 -30.78 -11.47
N VAL A 645 3.69 -31.75 -10.55
CA VAL A 645 2.64 -32.04 -9.55
C VAL A 645 2.46 -30.87 -8.58
N ILE A 646 3.56 -30.25 -8.12
CA ILE A 646 3.51 -29.11 -7.20
C ILE A 646 2.81 -27.91 -7.85
N VAL A 647 3.17 -27.53 -9.07
CA VAL A 647 2.52 -26.40 -9.77
C VAL A 647 1.07 -26.71 -10.14
N GLY A 648 0.75 -27.97 -10.46
CA GLY A 648 -0.63 -28.41 -10.68
C GLY A 648 -1.48 -28.34 -9.41
N ALA A 649 -0.94 -28.77 -8.27
CA ALA A 649 -1.58 -28.65 -6.96
C ALA A 649 -1.78 -27.18 -6.56
N LEU A 650 -0.80 -26.32 -6.84
CA LEU A 650 -0.90 -24.87 -6.61
C LEU A 650 -2.04 -24.26 -7.44
N ALA A 651 -2.10 -24.56 -8.74
CA ALA A 651 -3.15 -24.06 -9.62
C ALA A 651 -4.54 -24.51 -9.15
N LEU A 652 -4.69 -25.79 -8.78
CA LEU A 652 -5.94 -26.31 -8.23
C LEU A 652 -6.32 -25.61 -6.92
N TYR A 653 -5.39 -25.47 -5.99
CA TYR A 653 -5.64 -24.84 -4.70
C TYR A 653 -6.10 -23.39 -4.85
N VAL A 654 -5.43 -22.61 -5.69
CA VAL A 654 -5.80 -21.20 -5.91
C VAL A 654 -7.12 -21.07 -6.66
N ALA A 655 -7.41 -21.95 -7.62
CA ALA A 655 -8.73 -21.99 -8.26
C ALA A 655 -9.85 -22.22 -7.23
N VAL A 656 -9.66 -23.16 -6.30
CA VAL A 656 -10.59 -23.40 -5.18
C VAL A 656 -10.70 -22.16 -4.28
N LEU A 657 -9.57 -21.55 -3.90
CA LEU A 657 -9.57 -20.32 -3.08
C LEU A 657 -10.34 -19.18 -3.73
N LEU A 658 -10.20 -18.96 -5.04
CA LEU A 658 -10.91 -17.89 -5.75
C LEU A 658 -12.44 -18.09 -5.73
N ILE A 659 -12.91 -19.33 -5.71
CA ILE A 659 -14.34 -19.66 -5.66
C ILE A 659 -14.88 -19.60 -4.22
N VAL A 660 -14.10 -20.09 -3.25
CA VAL A 660 -14.55 -20.26 -1.86
C VAL A 660 -14.38 -18.98 -1.05
N SER A 661 -13.32 -18.21 -1.27
CA SER A 661 -12.97 -17.05 -0.44
C SER A 661 -14.07 -15.98 -0.31
N PRO A 662 -14.85 -15.60 -1.36
CA PRO A 662 -15.84 -14.54 -1.20
C PRO A 662 -16.95 -14.90 -0.22
N ARG A 663 -17.47 -16.13 -0.30
CA ARG A 663 -18.53 -16.62 0.61
C ARG A 663 -18.00 -16.76 2.02
N LEU A 664 -16.84 -17.37 2.16
CA LEU A 664 -16.25 -17.57 3.47
C LEU A 664 -15.96 -16.25 4.16
N PHE A 665 -15.33 -15.29 3.47
CA PHE A 665 -15.06 -13.96 4.03
C PHE A 665 -16.31 -13.19 4.39
N HIS A 666 -17.45 -13.48 3.76
CA HIS A 666 -18.73 -12.91 4.16
C HIS A 666 -19.22 -13.53 5.48
N GLU A 667 -19.24 -14.87 5.57
CA GLU A 667 -19.75 -15.60 6.73
C GLU A 667 -18.86 -15.48 7.99
N THR A 668 -17.55 -15.39 7.82
CA THR A 668 -16.59 -15.38 8.95
C THR A 668 -16.16 -13.99 9.38
N LEU A 669 -16.73 -12.93 8.80
CA LEU A 669 -16.27 -11.57 9.11
C LEU A 669 -16.66 -11.08 10.50
N ALA A 670 -17.82 -11.53 10.99
CA ALA A 670 -18.30 -11.19 12.34
C ALA A 670 -17.42 -11.79 13.45
N LEU A 671 -16.50 -12.71 13.10
CA LEU A 671 -15.57 -13.29 14.06
C LEU A 671 -14.59 -12.25 14.60
N ALA A 672 -14.21 -12.45 15.87
CA ALA A 672 -13.17 -11.67 16.51
C ALA A 672 -11.85 -11.74 15.71
N LEU A 673 -11.07 -10.65 15.76
CA LEU A 673 -9.83 -10.51 14.99
C LEU A 673 -8.86 -11.70 15.13
N PRO A 674 -8.63 -12.30 16.32
CA PRO A 674 -7.74 -13.46 16.44
C PRO A 674 -8.18 -14.67 15.61
N LEU A 675 -9.48 -14.92 15.50
CA LEU A 675 -10.02 -16.03 14.69
C LEU A 675 -9.86 -15.73 13.19
N ARG A 676 -10.08 -14.47 12.77
CA ARG A 676 -9.84 -14.04 11.38
C ARG A 676 -8.37 -14.16 10.98
N ILE A 677 -7.45 -13.84 11.90
CA ILE A 677 -6.01 -14.06 11.74
C ILE A 677 -5.72 -15.56 11.59
N GLY A 678 -6.27 -16.40 12.48
CA GLY A 678 -6.08 -17.86 12.41
C GLY A 678 -6.57 -18.48 11.08
N LEU A 679 -7.75 -18.05 10.61
CA LEU A 679 -8.29 -18.46 9.31
C LEU A 679 -7.40 -17.98 8.15
N THR A 680 -6.95 -16.72 8.19
CA THR A 680 -6.00 -16.18 7.20
C THR A 680 -4.74 -17.04 7.13
N VAL A 681 -4.16 -17.38 8.29
CA VAL A 681 -2.98 -18.24 8.36
C VAL A 681 -3.26 -19.61 7.74
N LEU A 682 -4.39 -20.23 8.10
CA LEU A 682 -4.78 -21.53 7.59
C LEU A 682 -4.91 -21.56 6.05
N PHE A 683 -5.48 -20.52 5.43
CA PHE A 683 -5.61 -20.44 3.97
C PHE A 683 -4.29 -20.17 3.25
N LEU A 684 -3.41 -19.38 3.86
CA LEU A 684 -2.14 -18.99 3.23
C LEU A 684 -1.03 -20.04 3.41
N LEU A 685 -1.12 -20.90 4.43
CA LEU A 685 -0.14 -21.96 4.67
C LEU A 685 0.03 -22.90 3.46
N PRO A 686 -1.01 -23.56 2.91
CA PRO A 686 -0.84 -24.42 1.73
C PRO A 686 -0.37 -23.67 0.49
N LEU A 687 -0.85 -22.43 0.32
CA LEU A 687 -0.44 -21.57 -0.79
C LEU A 687 1.06 -21.32 -0.76
N GLY A 688 1.56 -20.75 0.33
CA GLY A 688 2.99 -20.41 0.46
C GLY A 688 3.86 -21.66 0.41
N LEU A 689 3.46 -22.77 1.06
CA LEU A 689 4.17 -24.05 0.98
C LEU A 689 4.41 -24.49 -0.46
N LEU A 690 3.38 -24.42 -1.32
CA LEU A 690 3.50 -24.81 -2.72
C LEU A 690 4.27 -23.77 -3.56
N MET A 691 4.09 -22.48 -3.29
CA MET A 691 4.81 -21.39 -3.98
C MET A 691 6.32 -21.37 -3.69
N GLY A 692 6.74 -21.82 -2.49
CA GLY A 692 8.13 -21.81 -2.06
C GLY A 692 9.00 -22.98 -2.54
N MET A 693 8.40 -24.05 -3.09
CA MET A 693 9.13 -25.24 -3.55
C MET A 693 9.83 -25.08 -4.92
N PRO A 694 9.24 -24.45 -5.96
CA PRO A 694 9.81 -24.41 -7.32
C PRO A 694 11.20 -23.76 -7.41
N PHE A 695 11.40 -22.63 -6.73
CA PHE A 695 12.65 -21.88 -6.81
C PHE A 695 13.88 -22.70 -6.37
N PRO A 696 13.94 -23.25 -5.14
CA PRO A 696 15.09 -24.03 -4.69
C PRO A 696 15.28 -25.34 -5.48
N LEU A 697 14.20 -25.95 -5.98
CA LEU A 697 14.30 -27.12 -6.87
C LEU A 697 15.03 -26.77 -8.18
N GLY A 698 14.69 -25.62 -8.79
CA GLY A 698 15.39 -25.13 -9.97
C GLY A 698 16.85 -24.80 -9.68
N ILE A 699 17.15 -24.17 -8.54
CA ILE A 699 18.53 -23.81 -8.16
C ILE A 699 19.37 -25.07 -7.99
N ARG A 700 18.81 -26.13 -7.40
CA ARG A 700 19.50 -27.42 -7.27
C ARG A 700 19.82 -28.02 -8.64
N LEU A 701 18.85 -28.07 -9.57
CA LEU A 701 19.08 -28.55 -10.93
C LEU A 701 20.22 -27.79 -11.62
N VAL A 702 20.22 -26.46 -11.55
CA VAL A 702 21.30 -25.63 -12.12
C VAL A 702 22.60 -25.82 -11.35
N GLY A 703 22.55 -25.96 -10.03
CA GLY A 703 23.71 -26.06 -9.15
C GLY A 703 24.51 -27.36 -9.29
N TYR A 704 23.91 -28.45 -9.78
CA TYR A 704 24.64 -29.69 -10.08
C TYR A 704 25.51 -29.55 -11.33
N ASP A 705 24.96 -29.00 -12.42
CA ASP A 705 25.61 -28.99 -13.73
C ASP A 705 26.30 -27.65 -14.05
N TYR A 706 25.79 -26.55 -13.48
CA TYR A 706 26.22 -25.18 -13.75
C TYR A 706 26.33 -24.33 -12.45
N PRO A 707 27.24 -24.64 -11.50
CA PRO A 707 27.34 -23.93 -10.22
C PRO A 707 27.46 -22.40 -10.34
N ARG A 708 28.16 -21.89 -11.36
CA ARG A 708 28.28 -20.44 -11.62
C ARG A 708 27.00 -19.82 -12.20
N GLY A 709 26.11 -20.63 -12.75
CA GLY A 709 24.82 -20.20 -13.27
C GLY A 709 23.81 -19.84 -12.18
N VAL A 710 24.00 -20.33 -10.95
CA VAL A 710 23.09 -20.09 -9.81
C VAL A 710 22.88 -18.60 -9.53
N THR A 711 23.97 -17.83 -9.49
CA THR A 711 23.91 -16.37 -9.24
C THR A 711 23.22 -15.62 -10.37
N TRP A 712 23.38 -16.06 -11.61
CA TRP A 712 22.65 -15.49 -12.75
C TRP A 712 21.16 -15.84 -12.71
N MET A 713 20.80 -17.08 -12.36
CA MET A 713 19.40 -17.49 -12.23
C MET A 713 18.67 -16.71 -11.14
N PHE A 714 19.33 -16.50 -9.99
CA PHE A 714 18.79 -15.65 -8.93
C PHE A 714 18.64 -14.19 -9.40
N ALA A 715 19.61 -13.64 -10.14
CA ALA A 715 19.49 -12.31 -10.72
C ALA A 715 18.28 -12.16 -11.67
N VAL A 716 18.05 -13.16 -12.53
CA VAL A 716 16.90 -13.18 -13.45
C VAL A 716 15.59 -13.26 -12.68
N ASN A 717 15.51 -14.11 -11.65
CA ASN A 717 14.34 -14.21 -10.79
C ASN A 717 14.04 -12.86 -10.13
N SER A 718 15.03 -12.24 -9.48
CA SER A 718 14.86 -10.95 -8.79
C SER A 718 14.44 -9.83 -9.74
N ALA A 719 15.02 -9.78 -10.96
CA ALA A 719 14.62 -8.82 -11.97
C ALA A 719 13.16 -9.03 -12.42
N ALA A 720 12.76 -10.28 -12.71
CA ALA A 720 11.38 -10.59 -13.09
C ALA A 720 10.37 -10.32 -11.96
N SER A 721 10.78 -10.45 -10.70
CA SER A 721 9.97 -10.04 -9.55
C SER A 721 9.70 -8.53 -9.53
N VAL A 722 10.67 -7.68 -9.92
CA VAL A 722 10.43 -6.22 -10.10
C VAL A 722 9.32 -5.99 -11.14
N LEU A 723 9.37 -6.72 -12.25
CA LEU A 723 8.31 -6.64 -13.26
C LEU A 723 6.97 -7.15 -12.71
N GLY A 724 6.98 -8.19 -11.87
CA GLY A 724 5.78 -8.76 -11.26
C GLY A 724 5.05 -7.80 -10.35
N SER A 725 5.75 -7.03 -9.52
CA SER A 725 5.12 -6.04 -8.64
C SER A 725 4.42 -4.93 -9.44
N VAL A 726 5.05 -4.43 -10.50
CA VAL A 726 4.46 -3.40 -11.37
C VAL A 726 3.33 -3.97 -12.23
N ALA A 727 3.51 -5.17 -12.78
CA ALA A 727 2.49 -5.86 -13.57
C ALA A 727 1.25 -6.19 -12.74
N ALA A 728 1.40 -6.57 -11.47
CA ALA A 728 0.29 -6.83 -10.56
C ALA A 728 -0.63 -5.61 -10.44
N MET A 729 -0.05 -4.42 -10.22
CA MET A 729 -0.81 -3.18 -10.13
C MET A 729 -1.44 -2.79 -11.47
N LEU A 730 -0.69 -2.88 -12.58
CA LEU A 730 -1.22 -2.60 -13.91
C LEU A 730 -2.40 -3.51 -14.29
N LEU A 731 -2.35 -4.78 -13.92
CA LEU A 731 -3.45 -5.72 -14.13
C LEU A 731 -4.61 -5.41 -13.18
N ALA A 732 -4.34 -5.11 -11.91
CA ALA A 732 -5.37 -4.79 -10.93
C ALA A 732 -6.18 -3.55 -11.33
N VAL A 733 -5.53 -2.45 -11.72
CA VAL A 733 -6.24 -1.20 -12.06
C VAL A 733 -7.09 -1.30 -13.32
N ASN A 734 -6.72 -2.17 -14.27
CA ASN A 734 -7.43 -2.34 -15.54
C ASN A 734 -8.44 -3.48 -15.54
N PHE A 735 -8.11 -4.61 -14.90
CA PHE A 735 -8.85 -5.88 -15.00
C PHE A 735 -9.18 -6.50 -13.62
N GLY A 736 -8.71 -5.91 -12.52
CA GLY A 736 -8.94 -6.35 -11.15
C GLY A 736 -7.98 -7.43 -10.66
N PHE A 737 -7.88 -7.60 -9.34
CA PHE A 737 -6.90 -8.47 -8.66
C PHE A 737 -6.98 -9.93 -9.08
N SER A 738 -8.17 -10.45 -9.36
CA SER A 738 -8.34 -11.84 -9.79
C SER A 738 -7.61 -12.13 -11.11
N SER A 739 -7.47 -11.14 -12.01
CA SER A 739 -6.72 -11.29 -13.26
C SER A 739 -5.22 -11.48 -13.03
N ALA A 740 -4.64 -10.75 -12.07
CA ALA A 740 -3.24 -10.89 -11.68
C ALA A 740 -2.97 -12.28 -11.08
N ILE A 741 -3.87 -12.79 -10.23
CA ILE A 741 -3.78 -14.15 -9.68
C ILE A 741 -3.81 -15.20 -10.80
N ILE A 742 -4.78 -15.10 -11.73
CA ILE A 742 -4.91 -16.05 -12.85
C ILE A 742 -3.65 -16.06 -13.72
N LEU A 743 -3.11 -14.88 -14.06
CA LEU A 743 -1.86 -14.80 -14.82
C LEU A 743 -0.68 -15.41 -14.07
N GLY A 744 -0.57 -15.13 -12.76
CA GLY A 744 0.46 -15.74 -11.92
C GLY A 744 0.40 -17.27 -11.90
N LEU A 745 -0.81 -17.85 -11.83
CA LEU A 745 -1.00 -19.30 -11.95
C LEU A 745 -0.58 -19.86 -13.31
N ALA A 746 -0.98 -19.18 -14.39
CA ALA A 746 -0.58 -19.57 -15.74
C ALA A 746 0.95 -19.60 -15.87
N LEU A 747 1.65 -18.62 -15.30
CA LEU A 747 3.11 -18.56 -15.28
C LEU A 747 3.76 -19.66 -14.44
N TYR A 748 3.20 -20.02 -13.28
CA TYR A 748 3.65 -21.18 -12.51
C TYR A 748 3.50 -22.50 -13.28
N LEU A 749 2.37 -22.69 -13.98
CA LEU A 749 2.17 -23.85 -14.83
C LEU A 749 3.19 -23.88 -15.96
N VAL A 750 3.37 -22.78 -16.69
CA VAL A 750 4.39 -22.65 -17.73
C VAL A 750 5.77 -23.00 -17.19
N ALA A 751 6.17 -22.47 -16.02
CA ALA A 751 7.44 -22.79 -15.38
C ALA A 751 7.61 -24.30 -15.15
N GLY A 752 6.59 -24.99 -14.61
CA GLY A 752 6.67 -26.43 -14.38
C GLY A 752 6.80 -27.28 -15.65
N PHE A 753 6.34 -26.80 -16.80
CA PHE A 753 6.42 -27.50 -18.10
C PHE A 753 7.63 -27.08 -18.96
N LEU A 754 8.34 -25.99 -18.61
CA LEU A 754 9.57 -25.56 -19.31
C LEU A 754 10.79 -26.46 -19.03
N LEU A 755 10.80 -27.15 -17.88
CA LEU A 755 11.83 -28.10 -17.47
C LEU A 755 11.40 -29.54 -17.81
#